data_AF-A0A6C1QEZ2-F1
#
_entry.id   AF-A0A6C1QEZ2-F1
#
_cell.length_a   1.000
_cell.length_b   1.000
_cell.length_c   1.000
_cell.angle_alpha   90.00
_cell.angle_beta   90.00
_cell.angle_gamma   90.00
#
_symmetry.space_group_name_H-M   'P 1'
#
loop_
_entity.id
_entity.type
_entity.pdbx_description
1 polymer ?
#
loop_
_entity_poly.entity_id
_entity_poly.type
_entity_poly.pdbx_seq_one_letter_code
_entity_poly.pdbx_strand_id
1 'polypeptide(L)'
;MKAVSPSHPVAICNGDLLFLDIIAEECPDVDIFGINVYRGPSFTDMFDRVRDEYDKPILLTEFGSDAFNAITLEEAQRDQAKINIANWLEIYENAAGLGKAENSIGGFTFQFSDGWWKYGQTSDLDVHNTNASWENGGYAFDHIPGENNMNEEWFGICAKGPTDAMGFYELFPRAAYYALKEAHQLDPYAAGTTISTIRQHFAGINIGQAYLQARGDRAALLGERSRTIRLSRFTAHLSTFSTGGSLITTPDNPIPGSTSYPRQLGFEDMQSFFVGFEAQPTTNFRANMEFNILGNVAENPIDEIFYENRGRPVTVATGDGDMSIESNRLQVYRASYQWDHKWFRMDGFYRTGRYHWGYEGDFFGLYPEANYGPNIDIYNGIAPFGFEVEGKRELKNFKLAFGPQLWWGANPAFLLKYNRNIGNFDITGIYHEDLDQLGVTESSFAIPQPKTRRVTLHVNREFGKFGVDFGGIWAGQPLQGREFQIYREENEIPVVYVDEIRPEDNWGGKIKLTYTGGRFNWYAQSAIMGLVAQGGADQTLTFTGWRLKDSGSGNQMNFLSGVTYMLGDFQIAPNFLWQRPLEGPIPGTVPPPGRPRNILEDPFVVRSNREQVAGEILFTYDPTPGSWMYDWDSDRTEDAGLAVSLGFVYRHLPTTMDAAIGILPDGRTTFAFPGAPPARDLWEVHARVVSKFGSNYGVIANIYGGEAQANGSDDRVINRYGAEVRMLYRRFIFNSFVRINDWGPYDYHRDYNLTFPLQLMADASMTLGRPDWLPDMPNTRIGLRAKYRELDRFSPRYSPTQIVDGTGQLVPNPDAIGFDNGNEWEIMTYILISIGN
;
A
#
# COMPACT_ATOMS: atom_id res chain seq x y z
N MET A 1 -26.86 -35.05 1.85
CA MET A 1 -25.97 -35.73 0.86
C MET A 1 -26.40 -37.16 0.56
N LYS A 2 -26.64 -38.02 1.55
CA LYS A 2 -27.07 -39.42 1.33
C LYS A 2 -28.33 -39.59 0.48
N ALA A 3 -29.29 -38.67 0.56
CA ALA A 3 -30.46 -38.67 -0.32
C ALA A 3 -30.13 -38.43 -1.81
N VAL A 4 -29.00 -37.77 -2.10
CA VAL A 4 -28.52 -37.52 -3.47
C VAL A 4 -27.69 -38.70 -3.96
N SER A 5 -26.84 -39.26 -3.09
CA SER A 5 -26.06 -40.45 -3.41
C SER A 5 -25.90 -41.37 -2.19
N PRO A 6 -26.59 -42.52 -2.16
CA PRO A 6 -26.50 -43.45 -1.04
C PRO A 6 -25.23 -44.32 -1.09
N SER A 7 -24.51 -44.33 -2.22
CA SER A 7 -23.31 -45.17 -2.43
C SER A 7 -21.99 -44.48 -2.07
N HIS A 8 -22.00 -43.17 -1.80
CA HIS A 8 -20.80 -42.42 -1.45
C HIS A 8 -20.75 -42.18 0.06
N PRO A 9 -19.68 -42.61 0.76
CA PRO A 9 -19.50 -42.32 2.16
C PRO A 9 -19.44 -40.82 2.44
N VAL A 10 -20.07 -40.39 3.52
CA VAL A 10 -19.98 -39.02 4.03
C VAL A 10 -18.93 -38.98 5.13
N ALA A 11 -17.93 -38.11 4.98
CA ALA A 11 -16.94 -37.83 6.00
C ALA A 11 -17.16 -36.43 6.60
N ILE A 12 -16.86 -36.29 7.89
CA ILE A 12 -16.65 -34.99 8.55
C ILE A 12 -15.14 -34.72 8.65
N CYS A 13 -14.72 -33.45 8.77
CA CYS A 13 -13.33 -33.10 9.09
C CYS A 13 -13.33 -32.34 10.42
N ASN A 14 -12.65 -32.90 11.44
CA ASN A 14 -12.56 -32.32 12.78
C ASN A 14 -11.11 -32.06 13.19
N GLY A 15 -10.86 -31.02 13.98
CA GLY A 15 -9.57 -30.78 14.61
C GLY A 15 -9.37 -31.66 15.83
N ASP A 16 -8.44 -32.62 15.77
CA ASP A 16 -8.15 -33.59 16.82
C ASP A 16 -9.45 -34.31 17.32
N LEU A 17 -9.51 -34.84 18.53
CA LEU A 17 -10.71 -35.47 19.13
C LEU A 17 -11.64 -34.48 19.85
N LEU A 18 -11.36 -33.18 19.79
CA LEU A 18 -11.90 -32.17 20.71
C LEU A 18 -13.42 -32.24 20.94
N PHE A 19 -14.19 -32.50 19.88
CA PHE A 19 -15.65 -32.54 19.90
C PHE A 19 -16.23 -33.94 19.64
N LEU A 20 -15.45 -35.00 19.91
CA LEU A 20 -15.84 -36.38 19.59
C LEU A 20 -17.17 -36.78 20.25
N ASP A 21 -17.41 -36.36 21.48
CA ASP A 21 -18.66 -36.60 22.22
C ASP A 21 -19.87 -36.00 21.51
N ILE A 22 -19.79 -34.72 21.12
CA ILE A 22 -20.85 -34.02 20.40
C ILE A 22 -21.08 -34.66 19.02
N ILE A 23 -20.01 -35.00 18.31
CA ILE A 23 -20.10 -35.60 16.98
C ILE A 23 -20.72 -37.00 17.05
N ALA A 24 -20.38 -37.78 18.08
CA ALA A 24 -20.95 -39.09 18.29
C ALA A 24 -22.46 -39.04 18.55
N GLU A 25 -22.92 -38.03 19.30
CA GLU A 25 -24.34 -37.82 19.60
C GLU A 25 -25.11 -37.27 18.39
N GLU A 26 -24.61 -36.21 17.75
CA GLU A 26 -25.37 -35.41 16.78
C GLU A 26 -25.16 -35.84 15.32
N CYS A 27 -24.10 -36.59 15.01
CA CYS A 27 -23.75 -37.00 13.65
C CYS A 27 -23.78 -38.53 13.43
N PRO A 28 -24.87 -39.25 13.76
CA PRO A 28 -24.92 -40.71 13.62
C PRO A 28 -24.86 -41.18 12.15
N ASP A 29 -25.32 -40.32 11.23
CA ASP A 29 -25.41 -40.58 9.79
C ASP A 29 -24.09 -40.36 9.03
N VAL A 30 -23.04 -39.84 9.68
CA VAL A 30 -21.69 -39.73 9.09
C VAL A 30 -21.06 -41.13 9.05
N ASP A 31 -20.43 -41.45 7.92
CA ASP A 31 -19.84 -42.78 7.66
C ASP A 31 -18.38 -42.85 8.10
N ILE A 32 -17.65 -41.74 8.01
CA ILE A 32 -16.21 -41.67 8.27
C ILE A 32 -15.92 -40.47 9.18
N PHE A 33 -15.16 -40.71 10.24
CA PHE A 33 -14.64 -39.66 11.09
C PHE A 33 -13.30 -39.16 10.53
N GLY A 34 -13.32 -38.03 9.83
CA GLY A 34 -12.11 -37.39 9.32
C GLY A 34 -11.47 -36.47 10.37
N ILE A 35 -10.15 -36.55 10.52
CA ILE A 35 -9.41 -35.86 11.59
C ILE A 35 -8.15 -35.15 11.06
N ASN A 36 -8.01 -33.87 11.38
CA ASN A 36 -6.75 -33.13 11.29
C ASN A 36 -6.01 -33.24 12.64
N VAL A 37 -4.84 -33.87 12.68
CA VAL A 37 -4.16 -34.24 13.93
C VAL A 37 -2.63 -34.08 13.84
N TYR A 38 -2.05 -33.41 14.83
CA TYR A 38 -0.62 -33.08 14.88
C TYR A 38 0.01 -33.41 16.24
N ARG A 39 -0.16 -34.66 16.70
CA ARG A 39 0.31 -35.12 18.03
C ARG A 39 1.79 -35.54 18.08
N GLY A 40 2.56 -35.28 17.02
CA GLY A 40 3.95 -35.70 16.89
C GLY A 40 4.08 -37.15 16.39
N PRO A 41 5.06 -37.95 16.85
CA PRO A 41 5.34 -39.27 16.27
C PRO A 41 4.30 -40.36 16.56
N SER A 42 3.34 -40.11 17.47
CA SER A 42 2.27 -41.06 17.82
C SER A 42 0.92 -40.35 17.88
N PHE A 43 -0.14 -41.06 17.49
CA PHE A 43 -1.52 -40.60 17.65
C PHE A 43 -2.08 -40.96 19.03
N THR A 44 -1.29 -41.56 19.91
CA THR A 44 -1.62 -41.88 21.31
C THR A 44 -2.89 -42.74 21.41
N ASP A 45 -3.96 -42.23 22.03
CA ASP A 45 -5.22 -42.93 22.25
C ASP A 45 -6.28 -42.72 21.16
N MET A 46 -5.94 -42.00 20.07
CA MET A 46 -6.91 -41.54 19.07
C MET A 46 -7.74 -42.68 18.47
N PHE A 47 -7.09 -43.74 18.00
CA PHE A 47 -7.78 -44.86 17.34
C PHE A 47 -8.68 -45.63 18.31
N ASP A 48 -8.20 -45.87 19.54
CA ASP A 48 -8.95 -46.60 20.57
C ASP A 48 -10.17 -45.80 21.02
N ARG A 49 -10.01 -44.49 21.27
CA ARG A 49 -11.13 -43.62 21.69
C ARG A 49 -12.21 -43.52 20.63
N VAL A 50 -11.86 -43.35 19.36
CA VAL A 50 -12.89 -43.28 18.30
C VAL A 50 -13.60 -44.63 18.15
N ARG A 51 -12.90 -45.77 18.27
CA ARG A 51 -13.53 -47.09 18.29
C ARG A 51 -14.54 -47.20 19.44
N ASP A 52 -14.13 -46.77 20.64
CA ASP A 52 -14.92 -46.98 21.86
C ASP A 52 -16.06 -45.96 22.03
N GLU A 53 -15.91 -44.74 21.51
CA GLU A 53 -16.86 -43.63 21.73
C GLU A 53 -17.77 -43.35 20.53
N TYR A 54 -17.32 -43.59 19.29
CA TYR A 54 -18.09 -43.27 18.07
C TYR A 54 -18.30 -44.46 17.12
N ASP A 55 -17.40 -45.44 17.16
CA ASP A 55 -17.43 -46.68 16.37
C ASP A 55 -17.56 -46.42 14.85
N LYS A 56 -16.76 -45.47 14.34
CA LYS A 56 -16.64 -45.17 12.91
C LYS A 56 -15.20 -45.33 12.41
N PRO A 57 -15.00 -45.66 11.11
CA PRO A 57 -13.69 -45.59 10.48
C PRO A 57 -13.08 -44.19 10.54
N ILE A 58 -11.76 -44.13 10.73
CA ILE A 58 -10.95 -42.91 10.76
C ILE A 58 -10.25 -42.70 9.42
N LEU A 59 -10.41 -41.51 8.87
CA LEU A 59 -9.56 -40.98 7.80
C LEU A 59 -8.75 -39.81 8.35
N LEU A 60 -7.42 -39.89 8.36
CA LEU A 60 -6.63 -38.73 8.76
C LEU A 60 -6.59 -37.73 7.60
N THR A 61 -7.38 -36.66 7.70
CA THR A 61 -7.51 -35.66 6.65
C THR A 61 -6.28 -34.76 6.55
N GLU A 62 -5.61 -34.51 7.67
CA GLU A 62 -4.30 -33.85 7.73
C GLU A 62 -3.48 -34.40 8.91
N PHE A 63 -2.21 -34.72 8.69
CA PHE A 63 -1.25 -35.07 9.75
C PHE A 63 0.20 -34.93 9.26
N GLY A 64 1.15 -35.00 10.18
CA GLY A 64 2.59 -35.00 9.90
C GLY A 64 3.33 -33.97 10.74
N SER A 65 4.42 -33.44 10.19
CA SER A 65 5.25 -32.39 10.77
C SER A 65 5.71 -31.41 9.70
N ASP A 66 5.97 -30.16 10.07
CA ASP A 66 6.73 -29.25 9.22
C ASP A 66 8.23 -29.61 9.22
N ALA A 67 8.94 -29.02 8.25
CA ALA A 67 10.36 -29.22 8.01
C ALA A 67 11.19 -28.02 8.45
N PHE A 68 10.78 -27.26 9.48
CA PHE A 68 11.54 -26.14 10.02
C PHE A 68 11.79 -26.34 11.52
N ASN A 69 12.89 -25.82 12.04
CA ASN A 69 13.18 -25.82 13.47
C ASN A 69 13.07 -24.39 13.99
N ALA A 70 12.04 -24.12 14.78
CA ALA A 70 11.79 -22.77 15.32
C ALA A 70 12.89 -22.26 16.27
N ILE A 71 13.74 -23.14 16.82
CA ILE A 71 14.84 -22.78 17.72
C ILE A 71 16.11 -22.42 16.93
N THR A 72 16.51 -23.28 16.00
CA THR A 72 17.76 -23.08 15.24
C THR A 72 17.57 -22.21 13.99
N LEU A 73 16.31 -22.01 13.56
CA LEU A 73 15.92 -21.31 12.35
C LEU A 73 16.45 -21.95 11.06
N GLU A 74 16.54 -23.29 11.07
CA GLU A 74 17.04 -24.11 9.97
C GLU A 74 16.02 -25.17 9.54
N GLU A 75 16.17 -25.66 8.31
CA GLU A 75 15.33 -26.73 7.77
C GLU A 75 15.58 -28.07 8.49
N ALA A 76 14.52 -28.65 9.05
CA ALA A 76 14.47 -29.89 9.85
C ALA A 76 13.87 -31.09 9.09
N GLN A 77 14.12 -31.21 7.78
CA GLN A 77 13.54 -32.26 6.93
C GLN A 77 13.78 -33.71 7.41
N ARG A 78 14.83 -33.95 8.21
CA ARG A 78 15.09 -35.28 8.80
C ARG A 78 14.09 -35.60 9.92
N ASP A 79 13.73 -34.62 10.73
CA ASP A 79 12.79 -34.78 11.83
C ASP A 79 11.36 -34.88 11.30
N GLN A 80 11.02 -34.11 10.26
CA GLN A 80 9.80 -34.31 9.47
C GLN A 80 9.67 -35.76 9.00
N ALA A 81 10.72 -36.31 8.37
CA ALA A 81 10.70 -37.68 7.87
C ALA A 81 10.48 -38.72 8.99
N LYS A 82 11.09 -38.52 10.17
CA LYS A 82 10.90 -39.43 11.33
C LYS A 82 9.45 -39.44 11.80
N ILE A 83 8.84 -38.26 11.97
CA ILE A 83 7.46 -38.14 12.44
C ILE A 83 6.50 -38.73 11.40
N ASN A 84 6.65 -38.37 10.13
CA ASN A 84 5.77 -38.87 9.07
C ASN A 84 5.84 -40.41 8.94
N ILE A 85 7.02 -41.00 9.07
CA ILE A 85 7.18 -42.47 9.06
C ILE A 85 6.54 -43.13 10.28
N ALA A 86 6.70 -42.56 11.47
CA ALA A 86 6.08 -43.06 12.69
C ALA A 86 4.53 -42.96 12.63
N ASN A 87 4.01 -41.86 12.08
CA ASN A 87 2.58 -41.69 11.85
C ASN A 87 2.04 -42.74 10.86
N TRP A 88 2.67 -42.92 9.70
CA TRP A 88 2.22 -43.94 8.74
C TRP A 88 2.31 -45.37 9.28
N LEU A 89 3.29 -45.66 10.14
CA LEU A 89 3.36 -46.93 10.84
C LEU A 89 2.10 -47.15 11.70
N GLU A 90 1.69 -46.19 12.52
CA GLU A 90 0.48 -46.33 13.33
C GLU A 90 -0.80 -46.40 12.50
N ILE A 91 -0.88 -45.66 11.39
CA ILE A 91 -2.00 -45.73 10.44
C ILE A 91 -2.13 -47.15 9.87
N TYR A 92 -1.00 -47.75 9.48
CA TYR A 92 -0.96 -49.10 8.94
C TYR A 92 -1.29 -50.14 10.02
N GLU A 93 -0.72 -50.03 11.22
CA GLU A 93 -0.99 -50.99 12.30
C GLU A 93 -2.44 -50.98 12.79
N ASN A 94 -3.17 -49.87 12.60
CA ASN A 94 -4.59 -49.74 12.95
C ASN A 94 -5.54 -50.02 11.77
N ALA A 95 -5.04 -50.42 10.60
CA ALA A 95 -5.90 -50.81 9.48
C ALA A 95 -6.68 -52.10 9.80
N ALA A 96 -7.82 -52.28 9.15
CA ALA A 96 -8.73 -53.39 9.42
C ALA A 96 -8.04 -54.76 9.24
N GLY A 97 -8.21 -55.66 10.22
CA GLY A 97 -7.67 -57.03 10.20
C GLY A 97 -6.24 -57.20 10.71
N LEU A 98 -5.65 -56.18 11.35
CA LEU A 98 -4.27 -56.21 11.86
C LEU A 98 -4.15 -56.28 13.39
N GLY A 99 -5.28 -56.31 14.12
CA GLY A 99 -5.33 -56.62 15.55
C GLY A 99 -5.09 -55.45 16.51
N LYS A 100 -5.06 -54.20 16.05
CA LYS A 100 -5.16 -53.00 16.92
C LYS A 100 -6.62 -52.50 17.00
N ALA A 101 -6.87 -51.20 16.81
CA ALA A 101 -8.22 -50.65 16.83
C ALA A 101 -9.02 -51.00 15.55
N GLU A 102 -8.34 -51.37 14.47
CA GLU A 102 -8.94 -51.85 13.20
C GLU A 102 -9.89 -50.86 12.52
N ASN A 103 -9.81 -49.57 12.86
CA ASN A 103 -10.67 -48.52 12.33
C ASN A 103 -9.94 -47.52 11.41
N SER A 104 -8.66 -47.71 11.10
CA SER A 104 -7.93 -46.82 10.18
C SER A 104 -8.22 -47.18 8.72
N ILE A 105 -8.63 -46.21 7.91
CA ILE A 105 -8.74 -46.35 6.45
C ILE A 105 -7.68 -45.54 5.68
N GLY A 106 -6.67 -45.00 6.38
CA GLY A 106 -5.57 -44.25 5.80
C GLY A 106 -5.62 -42.75 6.11
N GLY A 107 -4.94 -41.96 5.30
CA GLY A 107 -4.94 -40.50 5.43
C GLY A 107 -4.08 -39.76 4.41
N PHE A 108 -4.01 -38.44 4.55
CA PHE A 108 -3.22 -37.54 3.72
C PHE A 108 -2.14 -36.85 4.55
N THR A 109 -0.87 -37.10 4.22
CA THR A 109 0.25 -36.33 4.80
C THR A 109 0.13 -34.87 4.38
N PHE A 110 0.00 -33.99 5.36
CA PHE A 110 -0.05 -32.56 5.15
C PHE A 110 1.38 -32.01 5.10
N GLN A 111 1.88 -31.48 3.99
CA GLN A 111 1.26 -31.37 2.66
C GLN A 111 2.27 -31.69 1.55
N PHE A 112 1.83 -31.77 0.29
CA PHE A 112 2.71 -32.16 -0.81
C PHE A 112 3.81 -31.13 -1.10
N SER A 113 3.43 -29.86 -1.29
CA SER A 113 4.35 -28.74 -1.53
C SER A 113 4.28 -27.70 -0.44
N ASP A 114 5.35 -26.95 -0.21
CA ASP A 114 5.32 -25.75 0.65
C ASP A 114 4.22 -24.77 0.24
N GLY A 115 3.53 -24.21 1.24
CA GLY A 115 2.43 -23.28 1.04
C GLY A 115 2.83 -21.86 1.44
N TRP A 116 3.63 -21.17 0.61
CA TRP A 116 4.14 -19.80 0.85
C TRP A 116 3.08 -18.70 1.03
N TRP A 117 1.81 -19.08 1.03
CA TRP A 117 0.66 -18.20 1.25
C TRP A 117 0.05 -18.41 2.63
N LYS A 118 0.50 -19.40 3.42
CA LYS A 118 -0.16 -19.74 4.69
C LYS A 118 0.03 -18.63 5.72
N TYR A 119 1.18 -17.97 5.74
CA TYR A 119 1.36 -16.76 6.51
C TYR A 119 0.94 -15.53 5.69
N GLY A 120 0.21 -14.60 6.30
CA GLY A 120 -0.26 -13.38 5.65
C GLY A 120 -1.43 -13.56 4.67
N GLN A 121 -1.56 -14.71 3.99
CA GLN A 121 -2.61 -15.06 3.01
C GLN A 121 -2.63 -14.21 1.72
N THR A 122 -2.40 -12.91 1.83
CA THR A 122 -2.44 -11.94 0.74
C THR A 122 -1.17 -11.09 0.63
N SER A 123 -0.22 -11.27 1.56
CA SER A 123 1.07 -10.59 1.60
C SER A 123 2.22 -11.60 1.56
N ASP A 124 3.42 -11.13 1.19
CA ASP A 124 4.65 -11.93 1.21
C ASP A 124 4.59 -13.26 0.41
N LEU A 125 3.77 -13.33 -0.64
CA LEU A 125 3.51 -14.55 -1.41
C LEU A 125 4.70 -15.11 -2.22
N ASP A 126 5.75 -14.30 -2.38
CA ASP A 126 7.04 -14.60 -2.99
C ASP A 126 8.14 -14.88 -1.95
N VAL A 127 7.77 -14.92 -0.67
CA VAL A 127 8.65 -15.19 0.47
C VAL A 127 8.24 -16.49 1.14
N HIS A 128 9.20 -17.36 1.41
CA HIS A 128 8.99 -18.53 2.27
C HIS A 128 9.16 -18.10 3.73
N ASN A 129 8.06 -17.71 4.37
CA ASN A 129 8.04 -17.20 5.74
C ASN A 129 8.39 -18.26 6.77
N THR A 130 9.06 -17.83 7.83
CA THR A 130 9.46 -18.66 8.99
C THR A 130 8.60 -18.38 10.22
N ASN A 131 7.44 -17.74 10.05
CA ASN A 131 6.51 -17.49 11.15
C ASN A 131 5.93 -18.81 11.68
N ALA A 132 5.88 -18.95 13.01
CA ALA A 132 5.22 -20.05 13.69
C ALA A 132 3.89 -19.57 14.28
N SER A 133 2.79 -20.21 13.89
CA SER A 133 1.43 -19.73 14.16
C SER A 133 0.91 -20.14 15.55
N TRP A 134 1.29 -21.31 16.07
CA TRP A 134 0.95 -21.79 17.42
C TRP A 134 2.02 -22.75 18.00
N GLU A 135 1.90 -23.05 19.29
CA GLU A 135 2.73 -24.02 20.03
C GLU A 135 2.23 -25.45 19.84
N ASN A 136 3.16 -26.39 19.61
CA ASN A 136 2.90 -27.82 19.53
C ASN A 136 4.00 -28.61 20.29
N GLY A 137 3.63 -29.14 21.46
CA GLY A 137 4.50 -29.98 22.27
C GLY A 137 4.80 -31.37 21.69
N GLY A 138 4.09 -31.80 20.64
CA GLY A 138 4.38 -33.06 19.94
C GLY A 138 5.69 -33.02 19.13
N TYR A 139 6.19 -31.82 18.81
CA TYR A 139 7.40 -31.62 18.02
C TYR A 139 8.58 -31.33 18.94
N ALA A 140 8.99 -32.34 19.72
CA ALA A 140 10.03 -32.19 20.74
C ALA A 140 11.40 -31.75 20.19
N PHE A 141 11.62 -31.79 18.88
CA PHE A 141 12.88 -31.37 18.24
C PHE A 141 13.05 -29.84 18.19
N ASP A 142 11.97 -29.07 18.33
CA ASP A 142 11.99 -27.61 18.29
C ASP A 142 10.99 -26.92 19.24
N HIS A 143 10.45 -27.67 20.20
CA HIS A 143 9.50 -27.15 21.18
C HIS A 143 10.19 -26.43 22.34
N ILE A 144 9.73 -25.22 22.65
CA ILE A 144 10.00 -24.51 23.90
C ILE A 144 8.64 -24.16 24.52
N PRO A 145 8.37 -24.53 25.79
CA PRO A 145 7.10 -24.22 26.45
C PRO A 145 6.74 -22.73 26.39
N GLY A 146 5.55 -22.43 25.87
CA GLY A 146 5.05 -21.06 25.68
C GLY A 146 5.56 -20.34 24.43
N GLU A 147 6.34 -21.01 23.57
CA GLU A 147 6.77 -20.48 22.27
C GLU A 147 6.13 -21.28 21.11
N ASN A 148 5.75 -20.58 20.05
CA ASN A 148 5.19 -21.20 18.85
C ASN A 148 6.28 -21.91 18.04
N ASN A 149 5.94 -23.10 17.50
CA ASN A 149 6.83 -23.90 16.65
C ASN A 149 6.10 -24.56 15.45
N MET A 150 4.88 -24.15 15.14
CA MET A 150 4.14 -24.65 13.97
C MET A 150 4.33 -23.74 12.76
N ASN A 151 5.32 -24.06 11.93
CA ASN A 151 5.68 -23.30 10.74
C ASN A 151 4.87 -23.73 9.50
N GLU A 152 3.67 -23.17 9.34
CA GLU A 152 2.67 -23.62 8.35
C GLU A 152 3.17 -23.67 6.90
N GLU A 153 4.07 -22.77 6.50
CA GLU A 153 4.61 -22.76 5.14
C GLU A 153 5.62 -23.88 4.86
N TRP A 154 6.08 -24.58 5.90
CA TRP A 154 7.15 -25.58 5.83
C TRP A 154 6.64 -27.02 5.95
N PHE A 155 5.33 -27.25 5.88
CA PHE A 155 4.72 -28.59 5.89
C PHE A 155 4.94 -29.40 4.61
N GLY A 156 5.47 -28.81 3.54
CA GLY A 156 5.70 -29.54 2.29
C GLY A 156 6.63 -30.74 2.51
N ILE A 157 6.29 -31.91 1.97
CA ILE A 157 7.28 -32.99 1.75
C ILE A 157 8.14 -32.74 0.50
N CYS A 158 7.77 -31.73 -0.30
CA CYS A 158 8.55 -31.16 -1.38
C CYS A 158 8.69 -29.65 -1.17
N ALA A 159 9.92 -29.15 -1.23
CA ALA A 159 10.22 -27.73 -1.17
C ALA A 159 9.82 -27.03 -2.47
N LYS A 160 9.26 -25.82 -2.37
CA LYS A 160 8.88 -25.01 -3.54
C LYS A 160 10.07 -24.21 -4.07
N GLY A 161 10.31 -24.25 -5.38
CA GLY A 161 11.27 -23.41 -6.09
C GLY A 161 10.74 -22.00 -6.39
N PRO A 162 11.56 -21.13 -7.00
CA PRO A 162 11.09 -19.84 -7.53
C PRO A 162 9.95 -20.04 -8.54
N THR A 163 9.06 -19.06 -8.61
CA THR A 163 7.98 -19.07 -9.61
C THR A 163 8.48 -18.40 -10.89
N ASP A 164 8.26 -19.01 -12.04
CA ASP A 164 8.61 -18.46 -13.34
C ASP A 164 7.62 -17.37 -13.79
N ALA A 165 7.92 -16.69 -14.91
CA ALA A 165 7.07 -15.64 -15.45
C ALA A 165 5.66 -16.09 -15.88
N MET A 166 5.41 -17.40 -15.95
CA MET A 166 4.10 -17.99 -16.26
C MET A 166 3.36 -18.48 -15.02
N GLY A 167 3.96 -18.38 -13.83
CA GLY A 167 3.36 -18.86 -12.58
C GLY A 167 3.67 -20.31 -12.23
N PHE A 168 4.54 -20.98 -12.98
CA PHE A 168 4.98 -22.35 -12.70
C PHE A 168 6.20 -22.36 -11.79
N TYR A 169 6.40 -23.46 -11.05
CA TYR A 169 7.56 -23.63 -10.18
C TYR A 169 7.97 -25.08 -10.15
N GLU A 170 9.26 -25.31 -9.92
CA GLU A 170 9.78 -26.66 -9.69
C GLU A 170 9.61 -27.05 -8.21
N LEU A 171 9.43 -28.35 -7.98
CA LEU A 171 9.34 -28.94 -6.65
C LEU A 171 10.56 -29.80 -6.38
N PHE A 172 11.13 -29.66 -5.19
CA PHE A 172 12.35 -30.33 -4.76
C PHE A 172 12.02 -31.27 -3.60
N PRO A 173 12.01 -32.59 -3.81
CA PRO A 173 11.64 -33.55 -2.77
C PRO A 173 12.51 -33.47 -1.52
N ARG A 174 11.88 -33.54 -0.33
CA ARG A 174 12.56 -33.67 0.96
C ARG A 174 12.75 -35.13 1.35
N ALA A 175 13.54 -35.37 2.41
CA ALA A 175 13.74 -36.71 2.96
C ALA A 175 12.42 -37.46 3.23
N ALA A 176 11.38 -36.75 3.68
CA ALA A 176 10.05 -37.34 3.90
C ALA A 176 9.45 -37.95 2.63
N TYR A 177 9.57 -37.29 1.47
CA TYR A 177 9.06 -37.83 0.20
C TYR A 177 9.68 -39.20 -0.14
N TYR A 178 11.01 -39.30 -0.05
CA TYR A 178 11.70 -40.56 -0.35
C TYR A 178 11.37 -41.66 0.66
N ALA A 179 11.28 -41.32 1.95
CA ALA A 179 10.91 -42.28 2.98
C ALA A 179 9.46 -42.78 2.81
N LEU A 180 8.52 -41.88 2.51
CA LEU A 180 7.11 -42.24 2.26
C LEU A 180 6.92 -43.04 0.98
N LYS A 181 7.73 -42.78 -0.06
CA LYS A 181 7.77 -43.60 -1.26
C LYS A 181 8.09 -45.07 -0.94
N GLU A 182 8.99 -45.33 0.00
CA GLU A 182 9.29 -46.69 0.47
C GLU A 182 8.16 -47.24 1.37
N ALA A 183 7.63 -46.41 2.28
CA ALA A 183 6.51 -46.80 3.15
C ALA A 183 5.31 -47.34 2.37
N HIS A 184 4.92 -46.65 1.30
CA HIS A 184 3.76 -46.99 0.47
C HIS A 184 3.96 -48.16 -0.51
N GLN A 185 5.11 -48.85 -0.49
CA GLN A 185 5.30 -50.08 -1.26
C GLN A 185 4.61 -51.30 -0.65
N LEU A 186 4.25 -51.24 0.65
CA LEU A 186 3.52 -52.29 1.33
C LEU A 186 2.01 -52.05 1.24
N ASP A 187 1.28 -53.08 0.78
CA ASP A 187 -0.18 -53.12 0.87
C ASP A 187 -0.60 -53.73 2.23
N PRO A 188 -1.21 -52.94 3.14
CA PRO A 188 -1.64 -53.43 4.44
C PRO A 188 -2.75 -54.49 4.36
N TYR A 189 -3.48 -54.55 3.25
CA TYR A 189 -4.61 -55.48 3.05
C TYR A 189 -4.24 -56.71 2.21
N ALA A 190 -2.99 -56.80 1.72
CA ALA A 190 -2.54 -57.96 0.97
C ALA A 190 -2.60 -59.25 1.82
N ALA A 191 -2.92 -60.37 1.17
CA ALA A 191 -3.01 -61.66 1.84
C ALA A 191 -1.67 -62.04 2.49
N GLY A 192 -1.70 -62.29 3.80
CA GLY A 192 -0.51 -62.64 4.59
C GLY A 192 0.23 -61.45 5.20
N THR A 193 -0.23 -60.21 4.98
CA THR A 193 0.28 -59.05 5.73
C THR A 193 -0.16 -59.15 7.19
N THR A 194 0.80 -58.99 8.10
CA THR A 194 0.57 -59.02 9.56
C THR A 194 1.19 -57.78 10.20
N ILE A 195 0.84 -57.49 11.46
CA ILE A 195 1.48 -56.41 12.21
C ILE A 195 3.01 -56.57 12.27
N SER A 196 3.54 -57.80 12.34
CA SER A 196 4.98 -58.06 12.27
C SER A 196 5.58 -57.71 10.91
N THR A 197 4.87 -58.02 9.82
CA THR A 197 5.29 -57.67 8.46
C THR A 197 5.39 -56.15 8.29
N ILE A 198 4.38 -55.42 8.79
CA ILE A 198 4.33 -53.95 8.77
C ILE A 198 5.50 -53.36 9.56
N ARG A 199 5.68 -53.79 10.82
CA ARG A 199 6.79 -53.31 11.66
C ARG A 199 8.15 -53.56 11.02
N GLN A 200 8.35 -54.73 10.42
CA GLN A 200 9.60 -55.08 9.75
C GLN A 200 9.84 -54.21 8.51
N HIS A 201 8.79 -53.95 7.70
CA HIS A 201 8.86 -53.05 6.54
C HIS A 201 9.27 -51.64 6.95
N PHE A 202 8.56 -51.04 7.91
CA PHE A 202 8.84 -49.67 8.37
C PHE A 202 10.19 -49.54 9.08
N ALA A 203 10.62 -50.57 9.83
CA ALA A 203 11.96 -50.61 10.43
C ALA A 203 13.09 -50.69 9.39
N GLY A 204 12.80 -51.15 8.18
CA GLY A 204 13.74 -51.21 7.06
C GLY A 204 13.94 -49.88 6.32
N ILE A 205 13.06 -48.90 6.52
CA ILE A 205 13.12 -47.60 5.83
C ILE A 205 14.30 -46.79 6.36
N ASN A 206 15.26 -46.46 5.50
CA ASN A 206 16.48 -45.75 5.89
C ASN A 206 16.35 -44.24 5.69
N ILE A 207 15.97 -43.53 6.76
CA ILE A 207 15.86 -42.06 6.76
C ILE A 207 17.19 -41.38 6.40
N GLY A 208 18.34 -41.99 6.74
CA GLY A 208 19.64 -41.45 6.36
C GLY A 208 19.88 -41.47 4.85
N GLN A 209 19.48 -42.55 4.17
CA GLN A 209 19.54 -42.66 2.72
C GLN A 209 18.55 -41.70 2.04
N ALA A 210 17.31 -41.63 2.54
CA ALA A 210 16.31 -40.68 2.06
C ALA A 210 16.81 -39.23 2.19
N TYR A 211 17.46 -38.89 3.31
CA TYR A 211 18.10 -37.59 3.51
C TYR A 211 19.26 -37.34 2.54
N LEU A 212 20.12 -38.33 2.29
CA LEU A 212 21.20 -38.20 1.30
C LEU A 212 20.69 -37.99 -0.12
N GLN A 213 19.60 -38.65 -0.52
CA GLN A 213 18.94 -38.43 -1.81
C GLN A 213 18.42 -36.98 -1.90
N ALA A 214 17.66 -36.55 -0.89
CA ALA A 214 17.14 -35.19 -0.80
C ALA A 214 18.24 -34.10 -0.72
N ARG A 215 19.49 -34.42 -0.35
CA ARG A 215 20.59 -33.46 -0.44
C ARG A 215 20.92 -33.07 -1.87
N GLY A 216 20.69 -33.94 -2.85
CA GLY A 216 20.84 -33.62 -4.27
C GLY A 216 19.82 -32.57 -4.70
N ASP A 217 18.54 -32.80 -4.39
CA ASP A 217 17.46 -31.86 -4.68
C ASP A 217 17.60 -30.56 -3.89
N ARG A 218 18.02 -30.62 -2.63
CA ARG A 218 18.34 -29.44 -1.83
C ARG A 218 19.52 -28.67 -2.44
N ALA A 219 20.54 -29.35 -2.97
CA ALA A 219 21.65 -28.68 -3.64
C ALA A 219 21.22 -28.04 -4.96
N ALA A 220 20.27 -28.63 -5.70
CA ALA A 220 19.66 -28.01 -6.87
C ALA A 220 18.78 -26.81 -6.50
N LEU A 221 17.93 -26.93 -5.47
CA LEU A 221 17.15 -25.83 -4.90
C LEU A 221 18.05 -24.70 -4.40
N LEU A 222 19.17 -25.04 -3.75
CA LEU A 222 20.19 -24.06 -3.38
C LEU A 222 20.93 -23.57 -4.62
N GLY A 223 21.13 -24.33 -5.69
CA GLY A 223 21.61 -23.78 -6.97
C GLY A 223 20.69 -22.66 -7.49
N GLU A 224 19.38 -22.85 -7.34
CA GLU A 224 18.33 -21.89 -7.69
C GLU A 224 18.17 -20.73 -6.67
N ARG A 225 18.33 -20.99 -5.36
CA ARG A 225 18.14 -20.01 -4.26
C ARG A 225 19.43 -19.37 -3.74
N SER A 226 20.55 -20.09 -3.73
CA SER A 226 21.82 -19.81 -3.03
C SER A 226 22.71 -18.87 -3.83
N ARG A 227 22.35 -17.59 -3.80
CA ARG A 227 23.37 -16.58 -3.62
C ARG A 227 22.98 -15.76 -2.42
N THR A 228 23.82 -15.76 -1.37
CA THR A 228 23.69 -14.85 -0.22
C THR A 228 23.46 -13.42 -0.68
N ILE A 229 23.94 -13.06 -1.87
CA ILE A 229 23.59 -11.86 -2.62
C ILE A 229 23.09 -12.27 -4.02
N ARG A 230 21.85 -11.97 -4.37
CA ARG A 230 21.27 -12.22 -5.70
C ARG A 230 20.89 -10.93 -6.40
N LEU A 231 20.82 -10.98 -7.73
CA LEU A 231 20.23 -9.90 -8.53
C LEU A 231 18.72 -9.92 -8.27
N SER A 232 18.19 -8.89 -7.60
CA SER A 232 16.77 -8.77 -7.32
C SER A 232 16.02 -8.02 -8.43
N ARG A 233 16.74 -7.15 -9.16
CA ARG A 233 16.15 -6.38 -10.26
C ARG A 233 17.20 -6.12 -11.34
N PHE A 234 16.81 -6.31 -12.58
CA PHE A 234 17.43 -5.68 -13.73
C PHE A 234 16.32 -5.10 -14.60
N THR A 235 16.24 -3.77 -14.64
CA THR A 235 15.28 -3.07 -15.48
C THR A 235 16.00 -2.10 -16.40
N ALA A 236 15.61 -2.04 -17.66
CA ALA A 236 16.08 -1.01 -18.60
C ALA A 236 14.87 -0.30 -19.20
N HIS A 237 14.79 1.01 -19.04
CA HIS A 237 13.83 1.89 -19.66
C HIS A 237 14.54 2.62 -20.80
N LEU A 238 14.27 2.15 -22.02
CA LEU A 238 14.80 2.74 -23.24
C LEU A 238 13.65 3.40 -23.97
N SER A 239 13.77 4.70 -24.24
CA SER A 239 12.70 5.45 -24.88
C SER A 239 13.22 6.46 -25.88
N THR A 240 12.39 6.79 -26.85
CA THR A 240 12.63 7.88 -27.79
C THR A 240 11.44 8.81 -27.77
N PHE A 241 11.68 10.09 -28.01
CA PHE A 241 10.69 11.15 -27.97
C PHE A 241 10.74 11.90 -29.29
N SER A 242 9.58 12.03 -29.93
CA SER A 242 9.36 12.94 -31.05
C SER A 242 8.38 14.01 -30.57
N THR A 243 8.81 15.26 -30.53
CA THR A 243 7.98 16.37 -30.04
C THR A 243 7.80 17.46 -31.09
N GLY A 244 6.66 18.14 -31.01
CA GLY A 244 6.32 19.24 -31.89
C GLY A 244 5.18 20.08 -31.33
N GLY A 245 4.86 21.17 -32.01
CA GLY A 245 3.79 22.05 -31.60
C GLY A 245 3.79 23.36 -32.36
N SER A 246 2.88 24.25 -31.99
CA SER A 246 2.73 25.57 -32.62
C SER A 246 2.28 26.60 -31.59
N LEU A 247 2.71 27.85 -31.78
CA LEU A 247 2.48 28.96 -30.84
C LEU A 247 3.00 28.64 -29.43
N ILE A 248 4.20 28.06 -29.36
CA ILE A 248 4.85 27.63 -28.12
C ILE A 248 6.21 28.28 -27.93
N THR A 249 6.65 28.36 -26.67
CA THR A 249 8.00 28.84 -26.32
C THR A 249 9.11 27.86 -26.65
N THR A 250 8.80 26.58 -26.82
CA THR A 250 9.79 25.55 -27.13
C THR A 250 10.38 25.80 -28.53
N PRO A 251 11.71 25.99 -28.66
CA PRO A 251 12.32 26.34 -29.94
C PRO A 251 12.55 25.11 -30.83
N ASP A 252 12.75 25.32 -32.14
CA ASP A 252 13.12 24.22 -33.05
C ASP A 252 14.54 23.68 -32.78
N ASN A 253 15.43 24.52 -32.26
CA ASN A 253 16.82 24.17 -31.92
C ASN A 253 17.20 24.74 -30.54
N PRO A 254 18.16 24.15 -29.81
CA PRO A 254 18.53 24.61 -28.48
C PRO A 254 19.08 26.03 -28.53
N ILE A 255 18.57 26.89 -27.65
CA ILE A 255 19.08 28.25 -27.49
C ILE A 255 20.29 28.22 -26.55
N PRO A 256 21.49 28.68 -26.98
CA PRO A 256 22.67 28.71 -26.12
C PRO A 256 22.44 29.52 -24.86
N GLY A 257 22.86 28.98 -23.71
CA GLY A 257 22.70 29.64 -22.40
C GLY A 257 21.29 29.58 -21.80
N SER A 258 20.28 29.09 -22.53
CA SER A 258 18.96 28.86 -21.95
C SER A 258 18.96 27.65 -21.01
N THR A 259 18.28 27.79 -19.87
CA THR A 259 18.02 26.73 -18.89
C THR A 259 16.54 26.27 -18.92
N SER A 260 15.75 26.75 -19.88
CA SER A 260 14.33 26.38 -20.02
C SER A 260 14.16 25.00 -20.66
N TYR A 261 13.15 24.26 -20.21
CA TYR A 261 12.73 22.99 -20.78
C TYR A 261 11.28 23.09 -21.30
N PRO A 262 10.90 22.33 -22.33
CA PRO A 262 11.76 21.50 -23.19
C PRO A 262 12.77 22.35 -24.00
N ARG A 263 13.96 21.82 -24.25
CA ARG A 263 15.05 22.61 -24.88
C ARG A 263 14.92 22.79 -26.38
N GLN A 264 14.27 21.84 -27.05
CA GLN A 264 14.09 21.82 -28.50
C GLN A 264 12.89 20.95 -28.88
N LEU A 265 12.37 21.15 -30.09
CA LEU A 265 11.45 20.23 -30.76
C LEU A 265 12.24 19.16 -31.53
N GLY A 266 11.57 18.10 -31.97
CA GLY A 266 12.16 17.04 -32.78
C GLY A 266 12.43 15.77 -32.00
N PHE A 267 13.53 15.07 -32.33
CA PHE A 267 13.78 13.70 -31.88
C PHE A 267 14.92 13.60 -30.85
N GLU A 268 14.68 12.89 -29.75
CA GLU A 268 15.70 12.53 -28.75
C GLU A 268 15.47 11.12 -28.18
N ASP A 269 16.43 10.62 -27.39
CA ASP A 269 16.34 9.35 -26.67
C ASP A 269 16.63 9.50 -25.18
N MET A 270 16.13 8.56 -24.37
CA MET A 270 16.43 8.46 -22.94
C MET A 270 16.70 7.01 -22.55
N GLN A 271 17.69 6.83 -21.68
CA GLN A 271 18.20 5.54 -21.24
C GLN A 271 18.34 5.54 -19.70
N SER A 272 17.53 4.73 -19.03
CA SER A 272 17.52 4.61 -17.58
C SER A 272 17.55 3.15 -17.17
N PHE A 273 18.50 2.77 -16.31
CA PHE A 273 18.74 1.39 -15.91
C PHE A 273 18.60 1.25 -14.41
N PHE A 274 17.93 0.20 -13.95
CA PHE A 274 17.79 -0.13 -12.54
C PHE A 274 18.42 -1.48 -12.26
N VAL A 275 19.33 -1.52 -11.28
CA VAL A 275 20.02 -2.75 -10.87
C VAL A 275 19.84 -2.92 -9.37
N GLY A 276 19.21 -4.03 -8.99
CA GLY A 276 18.87 -4.38 -7.62
C GLY A 276 19.64 -5.59 -7.14
N PHE A 277 20.09 -5.54 -5.89
CA PHE A 277 20.69 -6.67 -5.19
C PHE A 277 19.87 -6.97 -3.94
N GLU A 278 19.56 -8.24 -3.71
CA GLU A 278 19.02 -8.71 -2.44
C GLU A 278 20.06 -9.56 -1.72
N ALA A 279 20.26 -9.28 -0.44
CA ALA A 279 21.10 -10.05 0.46
C ALA A 279 20.26 -10.78 1.51
N GLN A 280 20.48 -12.09 1.65
CA GLN A 280 19.82 -12.93 2.67
C GLN A 280 20.88 -13.82 3.37
N PRO A 281 21.68 -13.27 4.29
CA PRO A 281 22.71 -14.01 5.03
C PRO A 281 22.14 -15.07 5.99
N THR A 282 20.93 -14.86 6.52
CA THR A 282 20.23 -15.80 7.41
C THR A 282 18.75 -15.86 7.05
N THR A 283 18.03 -16.87 7.53
CA THR A 283 16.59 -17.05 7.28
C THR A 283 15.74 -15.92 7.85
N ASN A 284 16.23 -15.23 8.88
CA ASN A 284 15.53 -14.18 9.61
C ASN A 284 16.02 -12.75 9.29
N PHE A 285 16.89 -12.57 8.30
CA PHE A 285 17.33 -11.25 7.84
C PHE A 285 17.36 -11.18 6.31
N ARG A 286 16.74 -10.14 5.75
CA ARG A 286 16.76 -9.84 4.32
C ARG A 286 17.01 -8.35 4.12
N ALA A 287 17.81 -7.99 3.11
CA ALA A 287 17.99 -6.61 2.68
C ALA A 287 17.93 -6.51 1.16
N ASN A 288 17.31 -5.47 0.63
CA ASN A 288 17.26 -5.16 -0.80
C ASN A 288 17.76 -3.74 -1.02
N MET A 289 18.57 -3.55 -2.06
CA MET A 289 19.05 -2.24 -2.48
C MET A 289 19.02 -2.15 -3.99
N GLU A 290 18.43 -1.09 -4.52
CA GLU A 290 18.35 -0.82 -5.94
C GLU A 290 19.05 0.48 -6.30
N PHE A 291 19.79 0.45 -7.40
CA PHE A 291 20.49 1.58 -7.98
C PHE A 291 19.83 1.96 -9.29
N ASN A 292 19.71 3.25 -9.56
CA ASN A 292 19.41 3.76 -10.89
C ASN A 292 20.69 4.34 -11.53
N ILE A 293 20.88 4.01 -12.80
CA ILE A 293 22.02 4.41 -13.63
C ILE A 293 21.46 5.09 -14.88
N LEU A 294 21.94 6.29 -15.19
CA LEU A 294 21.47 7.11 -16.32
C LEU A 294 22.46 7.07 -17.49
N GLY A 295 21.95 6.65 -18.65
CA GLY A 295 22.57 6.90 -19.97
C GLY A 295 22.12 8.28 -20.50
N ASN A 296 21.71 8.40 -21.76
CA ASN A 296 21.21 9.70 -22.25
C ASN A 296 19.95 10.14 -21.48
N VAL A 297 19.82 11.43 -21.19
CA VAL A 297 18.64 12.03 -20.56
C VAL A 297 18.01 13.00 -21.56
N ALA A 298 16.76 12.73 -21.94
CA ALA A 298 16.05 13.59 -22.89
C ALA A 298 15.71 14.95 -22.26
N GLU A 299 15.82 15.99 -23.08
CA GLU A 299 15.59 17.40 -22.78
C GLU A 299 14.41 17.99 -23.58
N ASN A 300 13.89 17.23 -24.56
CA ASN A 300 12.70 17.58 -25.35
C ASN A 300 11.32 17.06 -24.87
N PRO A 301 11.13 16.21 -23.83
CA PRO A 301 9.80 15.79 -23.40
C PRO A 301 8.92 16.97 -22.92
N ILE A 302 7.62 16.96 -23.26
CA ILE A 302 6.69 18.05 -22.90
C ILE A 302 6.34 18.05 -21.40
N ASP A 303 6.51 16.90 -20.75
CA ASP A 303 6.47 16.74 -19.31
C ASP A 303 7.90 16.85 -18.79
N GLU A 304 8.26 18.04 -18.31
CA GLU A 304 9.64 18.42 -18.00
C GLU A 304 10.18 17.85 -16.68
N ILE A 305 9.28 17.44 -15.78
CA ILE A 305 9.60 16.86 -14.47
C ILE A 305 9.34 15.35 -14.47
N PHE A 306 10.40 14.58 -14.30
CA PHE A 306 10.45 13.12 -14.23
C PHE A 306 11.77 12.70 -13.58
N TYR A 307 11.85 11.47 -13.08
CA TYR A 307 12.97 11.01 -12.25
C TYR A 307 14.36 11.18 -12.87
N GLU A 308 14.52 10.85 -14.15
CA GLU A 308 15.79 10.92 -14.88
C GLU A 308 16.28 12.35 -15.11
N ASN A 309 15.43 13.38 -14.97
CA ASN A 309 15.80 14.77 -15.26
C ASN A 309 16.91 15.32 -14.35
N ARG A 310 17.17 14.67 -13.21
CA ARG A 310 18.30 14.97 -12.31
C ARG A 310 19.67 14.83 -12.97
N GLY A 311 19.75 14.04 -14.06
CA GLY A 311 20.95 13.82 -14.83
C GLY A 311 21.17 14.85 -15.95
N ARG A 312 20.28 15.85 -16.07
CA ARG A 312 20.45 16.95 -17.04
C ARG A 312 21.74 17.73 -16.74
N PRO A 313 22.46 18.21 -17.78
CA PRO A 313 23.68 18.96 -17.58
C PRO A 313 23.43 20.28 -16.82
N VAL A 314 24.28 20.58 -15.84
CA VAL A 314 24.24 21.86 -15.12
C VAL A 314 25.44 22.70 -15.55
N THR A 315 25.18 23.91 -16.03
CA THR A 315 26.24 24.87 -16.39
C THR A 315 26.73 25.58 -15.12
N VAL A 316 28.03 25.47 -14.84
CA VAL A 316 28.71 26.14 -13.73
C VAL A 316 29.72 27.14 -14.28
N ALA A 317 29.58 28.41 -13.91
CA ALA A 317 30.54 29.44 -14.27
C ALA A 317 31.87 29.18 -13.55
N THR A 318 32.94 28.95 -14.32
CA THR A 318 34.31 28.82 -13.79
C THR A 318 35.16 30.02 -14.20
N GLY A 319 36.31 30.22 -13.55
CA GLY A 319 37.25 31.30 -13.86
C GLY A 319 37.76 31.31 -15.31
N ASP A 320 37.61 30.19 -16.04
CA ASP A 320 38.02 30.01 -17.43
C ASP A 320 36.82 29.91 -18.41
N GLY A 321 35.59 30.20 -17.93
CA GLY A 321 34.35 30.13 -18.72
C GLY A 321 33.31 29.17 -18.13
N ASP A 322 32.13 29.11 -18.75
CA ASP A 322 31.05 28.22 -18.34
C ASP A 322 31.38 26.75 -18.65
N MET A 323 31.38 25.90 -17.61
CA MET A 323 31.62 24.46 -17.73
C MET A 323 30.31 23.69 -17.50
N SER A 324 29.95 22.82 -18.44
CA SER A 324 28.81 21.91 -18.27
C SER A 324 29.23 20.68 -17.47
N ILE A 325 28.56 20.43 -16.34
CA ILE A 325 28.81 19.27 -15.48
C ILE A 325 27.61 18.32 -15.57
N GLU A 326 27.88 17.07 -15.93
CA GLU A 326 26.92 15.98 -15.78
C GLU A 326 27.03 15.41 -14.37
N SER A 327 25.95 15.49 -13.59
CA SER A 327 25.90 15.00 -12.21
C SER A 327 24.76 14.00 -12.02
N ASN A 328 24.75 13.27 -10.90
CA ASN A 328 23.66 12.36 -10.49
C ASN A 328 23.30 11.23 -11.48
N ARG A 329 24.28 10.76 -12.27
CA ARG A 329 24.09 9.61 -13.18
C ARG A 329 24.00 8.25 -12.48
N LEU A 330 24.34 8.15 -11.20
CA LEU A 330 24.18 6.95 -10.36
C LEU A 330 23.59 7.38 -9.01
N GLN A 331 22.48 6.77 -8.60
CA GLN A 331 21.86 7.02 -7.29
C GLN A 331 21.21 5.75 -6.73
N VAL A 332 21.20 5.59 -5.40
CA VAL A 332 20.33 4.60 -4.75
C VAL A 332 18.87 5.00 -5.03
N TYR A 333 18.14 4.14 -5.71
CA TYR A 333 16.74 4.36 -6.08
C TYR A 333 15.80 4.05 -4.93
N ARG A 334 15.95 2.86 -4.33
CA ARG A 334 15.19 2.43 -3.15
C ARG A 334 15.99 1.38 -2.38
N ALA A 335 15.70 1.26 -1.10
CA ALA A 335 16.27 0.22 -0.26
C ALA A 335 15.28 -0.20 0.83
N SER A 336 15.35 -1.46 1.24
CA SER A 336 14.59 -1.99 2.35
C SER A 336 15.39 -3.06 3.07
N TYR A 337 15.09 -3.28 4.34
CA TYR A 337 15.57 -4.46 5.05
C TYR A 337 14.54 -4.91 6.07
N GLN A 338 14.53 -6.19 6.36
CA GLN A 338 13.72 -6.81 7.38
C GLN A 338 14.61 -7.69 8.25
N TRP A 339 14.51 -7.48 9.55
CA TRP A 339 15.16 -8.30 10.56
C TRP A 339 14.11 -8.85 11.51
N ASP A 340 13.84 -10.14 11.40
CA ASP A 340 13.00 -10.86 12.36
C ASP A 340 13.87 -11.41 13.50
N HIS A 341 13.81 -10.76 14.66
CA HIS A 341 14.50 -11.18 15.86
C HIS A 341 13.51 -11.72 16.90
N LYS A 342 13.98 -12.55 17.83
CA LYS A 342 13.14 -13.14 18.87
C LYS A 342 12.36 -12.12 19.73
N TRP A 343 12.84 -10.89 19.83
CA TRP A 343 12.25 -9.81 20.63
C TRP A 343 11.56 -8.73 19.80
N PHE A 344 11.79 -8.69 18.49
CA PHE A 344 11.24 -7.64 17.63
C PHE A 344 11.27 -8.04 16.15
N ARG A 345 10.38 -7.46 15.35
CA ARG A 345 10.53 -7.37 13.89
C ARG A 345 10.94 -5.93 13.55
N MET A 346 12.02 -5.74 12.81
CA MET A 346 12.48 -4.43 12.37
C MET A 346 12.43 -4.35 10.85
N ASP A 347 11.79 -3.31 10.34
CA ASP A 347 11.58 -3.08 8.93
C ASP A 347 12.13 -1.70 8.55
N GLY A 348 13.27 -1.67 7.86
CA GLY A 348 13.89 -0.45 7.32
C GLY A 348 13.42 -0.13 5.92
N PHE A 349 13.36 1.16 5.58
CA PHE A 349 12.85 1.62 4.29
C PHE A 349 13.49 2.94 3.84
N TYR A 350 13.73 3.04 2.54
CA TYR A 350 14.11 4.23 1.81
C TYR A 350 13.41 4.18 0.45
N ARG A 351 12.56 5.18 0.14
CA ARG A 351 11.68 5.22 -1.04
C ARG A 351 10.88 3.91 -1.24
N THR A 352 10.51 3.28 -0.13
CA THR A 352 9.76 2.01 -0.11
C THR A 352 8.49 2.21 0.70
N GLY A 353 7.35 2.04 0.04
CA GLY A 353 6.02 2.31 0.57
C GLY A 353 5.73 1.71 1.95
N ARG A 354 4.98 2.44 2.79
CA ARG A 354 4.58 2.02 4.14
C ARG A 354 3.12 2.33 4.41
N TYR A 355 2.48 1.43 5.14
CA TYR A 355 1.08 1.55 5.51
C TYR A 355 0.90 2.38 6.79
N HIS A 356 -0.30 2.95 6.95
CA HIS A 356 -0.65 3.80 8.09
C HIS A 356 -0.95 2.98 9.36
N TRP A 357 -0.90 3.61 10.53
CA TRP A 357 -1.31 2.95 11.80
C TRP A 357 -2.79 3.12 12.16
N GLY A 358 -3.62 3.70 11.28
CA GLY A 358 -5.05 3.93 11.53
C GLY A 358 -5.86 2.71 11.99
N TYR A 359 -5.67 1.53 11.38
CA TYR A 359 -6.32 0.28 11.82
C TYR A 359 -5.66 -0.35 13.07
N GLU A 360 -4.55 0.21 13.53
CA GLU A 360 -3.81 -0.21 14.73
C GLU A 360 -4.02 0.80 15.89
N GLY A 361 -5.12 1.56 15.88
CA GLY A 361 -5.50 2.48 16.97
C GLY A 361 -4.95 3.91 16.86
N ASP A 362 -4.34 4.31 15.73
CA ASP A 362 -3.94 5.70 15.49
C ASP A 362 -5.14 6.57 15.07
N PHE A 363 -6.02 6.84 16.03
CA PHE A 363 -7.29 7.54 15.84
C PHE A 363 -7.15 9.01 15.37
N PHE A 364 -5.97 9.60 15.58
CA PHE A 364 -5.62 10.97 15.20
C PHE A 364 -4.68 11.04 13.99
N GLY A 365 -4.34 9.92 13.35
CA GLY A 365 -3.56 9.87 12.10
C GLY A 365 -2.15 10.44 12.22
N LEU A 366 -1.44 10.18 13.32
CA LEU A 366 -0.05 10.62 13.51
C LEU A 366 0.96 9.91 12.60
N TYR A 367 0.68 8.67 12.19
CA TYR A 367 1.50 7.89 11.25
C TYR A 367 0.71 7.59 9.98
N PRO A 368 0.74 8.50 8.98
CA PRO A 368 -0.04 8.38 7.75
C PRO A 368 0.55 7.35 6.79
N GLU A 369 -0.23 7.01 5.77
CA GLU A 369 0.24 6.14 4.70
C GLU A 369 1.30 6.87 3.87
N ALA A 370 2.39 6.19 3.55
CA ALA A 370 3.52 6.72 2.81
C ALA A 370 3.72 5.97 1.47
N ASN A 371 2.62 5.74 0.76
CA ASN A 371 2.59 5.20 -0.60
C ASN A 371 2.25 6.32 -1.59
N TYR A 372 3.26 6.91 -2.22
CA TYR A 372 3.05 8.07 -3.11
C TYR A 372 3.03 7.73 -4.61
N GLY A 373 3.15 6.45 -4.97
CA GLY A 373 3.17 5.99 -6.36
C GLY A 373 4.20 6.77 -7.20
N PRO A 374 3.85 7.23 -8.42
CA PRO A 374 4.78 7.92 -9.32
C PRO A 374 5.24 9.29 -8.81
N ASN A 375 4.59 9.88 -7.79
CA ASN A 375 4.95 11.21 -7.31
C ASN A 375 6.37 11.25 -6.75
N ILE A 376 6.86 10.20 -6.07
CA ILE A 376 8.25 10.17 -5.56
C ILE A 376 9.29 10.26 -6.69
N ASP A 377 8.93 9.78 -7.87
CA ASP A 377 9.78 9.78 -9.07
C ASP A 377 9.68 11.15 -9.74
N ILE A 378 8.47 11.68 -9.92
CA ILE A 378 8.22 13.02 -10.48
C ILE A 378 9.04 14.08 -9.71
N TYR A 379 8.93 14.12 -8.39
CA TYR A 379 9.56 15.18 -7.60
C TYR A 379 10.90 14.76 -6.97
N ASN A 380 11.44 13.61 -7.35
CA ASN A 380 12.68 13.04 -6.80
C ASN A 380 12.69 13.03 -5.25
N GLY A 381 11.55 12.69 -4.64
CA GLY A 381 11.35 12.71 -3.19
C GLY A 381 12.06 11.56 -2.48
N ILE A 382 12.72 11.82 -1.35
CA ILE A 382 13.46 10.78 -0.62
C ILE A 382 12.59 9.93 0.33
N ALA A 383 11.36 10.39 0.59
CA ALA A 383 10.40 9.74 1.46
C ALA A 383 9.77 8.48 0.81
N PRO A 384 9.31 7.51 1.62
CA PRO A 384 9.58 7.40 3.06
C PRO A 384 11.02 6.95 3.34
N PHE A 385 11.62 7.46 4.42
CA PHE A 385 12.98 7.12 4.86
C PHE A 385 13.03 6.98 6.39
N GLY A 386 13.27 5.75 6.86
CA GLY A 386 13.38 5.41 8.28
C GLY A 386 13.35 3.92 8.53
N PHE A 387 12.94 3.54 9.73
CA PHE A 387 12.64 2.17 10.10
C PHE A 387 11.47 2.10 11.08
N GLU A 388 10.83 0.94 11.10
CA GLU A 388 9.78 0.57 12.04
C GLU A 388 10.24 -0.66 12.85
N VAL A 389 9.89 -0.72 14.14
CA VAL A 389 10.18 -1.85 15.03
C VAL A 389 8.89 -2.26 15.73
N GLU A 390 8.46 -3.50 15.53
CA GLU A 390 7.35 -4.12 16.25
C GLU A 390 7.89 -5.06 17.33
N GLY A 391 7.50 -4.86 18.58
CA GLY A 391 7.94 -5.68 19.71
C GLY A 391 7.26 -7.05 19.77
N LYS A 392 8.03 -8.07 20.13
CA LYS A 392 7.57 -9.46 20.35
C LYS A 392 7.74 -9.85 21.83
N ARG A 393 7.10 -10.95 22.25
CA ARG A 393 7.19 -11.51 23.62
C ARG A 393 6.81 -10.47 24.70
N GLU A 394 7.72 -10.14 25.62
CA GLU A 394 7.49 -9.15 26.69
C GLU A 394 7.29 -7.73 26.15
N LEU A 395 7.79 -7.45 24.94
CA LEU A 395 7.61 -6.17 24.25
C LEU A 395 6.38 -6.18 23.33
N LYS A 396 5.54 -7.22 23.39
CA LYS A 396 4.32 -7.31 22.60
C LYS A 396 3.46 -6.06 22.84
N ASN A 397 2.90 -5.55 21.75
CA ASN A 397 2.12 -4.32 21.65
C ASN A 397 2.89 -2.99 21.66
N PHE A 398 4.22 -3.00 21.78
CA PHE A 398 5.03 -1.81 21.49
C PHE A 398 5.39 -1.74 20.01
N LYS A 399 5.30 -0.55 19.43
CA LYS A 399 5.76 -0.27 18.07
C LYS A 399 6.49 1.08 18.03
N LEU A 400 7.64 1.13 17.37
CA LEU A 400 8.47 2.32 17.23
C LEU A 400 8.64 2.63 15.74
N ALA A 401 8.45 3.87 15.34
CA ALA A 401 8.91 4.37 14.04
C ALA A 401 9.96 5.45 14.28
N PHE A 402 11.04 5.46 13.49
CA PHE A 402 12.09 6.46 13.58
C PHE A 402 12.68 6.73 12.20
N GLY A 403 12.86 7.98 11.85
CA GLY A 403 13.53 8.30 10.59
C GLY A 403 13.67 9.79 10.32
N PRO A 404 14.55 10.15 9.38
CA PRO A 404 14.69 11.54 8.93
C PRO A 404 13.45 12.04 8.18
N GLN A 405 12.71 11.17 7.50
CA GLN A 405 11.50 11.56 6.79
C GLN A 405 10.54 10.37 6.65
N LEU A 406 9.83 10.04 7.72
CA LEU A 406 8.93 8.88 7.79
C LEU A 406 7.80 8.91 6.75
N TRP A 407 7.31 10.11 6.42
CA TRP A 407 6.39 10.40 5.32
C TRP A 407 6.85 11.69 4.61
N TRP A 408 6.36 11.95 3.40
CA TRP A 408 6.74 13.12 2.62
C TRP A 408 6.44 14.42 3.37
N GLY A 409 7.48 15.22 3.58
CA GLY A 409 7.38 16.48 4.32
C GLY A 409 7.38 16.33 5.84
N ALA A 410 7.52 15.11 6.37
CA ALA A 410 7.79 14.89 7.78
C ALA A 410 9.12 15.54 8.19
N ASN A 411 9.15 16.09 9.39
CA ASN A 411 10.37 16.40 10.10
C ASN A 411 11.07 15.10 10.52
N PRO A 412 12.40 15.11 10.75
CA PRO A 412 13.08 14.01 11.43
C PRO A 412 12.40 13.73 12.78
N ALA A 413 11.87 12.52 12.96
CA ALA A 413 10.97 12.24 14.07
C ALA A 413 11.06 10.80 14.55
N PHE A 414 10.52 10.57 15.74
CA PHE A 414 10.18 9.24 16.22
C PHE A 414 8.76 9.18 16.78
N LEU A 415 8.15 8.00 16.64
CA LEU A 415 6.84 7.68 17.20
C LEU A 415 6.92 6.41 18.02
N LEU A 416 6.37 6.42 19.22
CA LEU A 416 6.20 5.24 20.05
C LEU A 416 4.71 5.00 20.25
N LYS A 417 4.25 3.82 19.82
CA LYS A 417 2.89 3.34 20.03
C LYS A 417 2.87 2.21 21.05
N TYR A 418 1.88 2.23 21.93
CA TYR A 418 1.55 1.12 22.81
C TYR A 418 0.05 0.83 22.71
N ASN A 419 -0.30 -0.41 22.40
CA ASN A 419 -1.67 -0.89 22.37
C ASN A 419 -1.91 -1.91 23.50
N ARG A 420 -3.11 -1.96 24.07
CA ARG A 420 -3.47 -3.03 25.01
C ARG A 420 -4.98 -3.22 25.10
N ASN A 421 -5.38 -4.49 24.96
CA ASN A 421 -6.71 -4.94 25.31
C ASN A 421 -6.85 -5.14 26.83
N ILE A 422 -7.79 -4.43 27.45
CA ILE A 422 -8.16 -4.56 28.87
C ILE A 422 -9.66 -4.84 28.97
N GLY A 423 -10.00 -6.11 29.22
CA GLY A 423 -11.40 -6.57 29.17
C GLY A 423 -11.95 -6.42 27.75
N ASN A 424 -13.01 -5.62 27.59
CA ASN A 424 -13.62 -5.32 26.29
C ASN A 424 -13.23 -3.92 25.77
N PHE A 425 -12.15 -3.34 26.28
CA PHE A 425 -11.62 -2.07 25.81
C PHE A 425 -10.31 -2.31 25.08
N ASP A 426 -10.18 -1.76 23.90
CA ASP A 426 -8.90 -1.60 23.22
C ASP A 426 -8.37 -0.18 23.47
N ILE A 427 -7.14 -0.07 23.95
CA ILE A 427 -6.55 1.20 24.39
C ILE A 427 -5.23 1.39 23.66
N THR A 428 -5.12 2.49 22.91
CA THR A 428 -3.90 2.84 22.16
C THR A 428 -3.39 4.20 22.59
N GLY A 429 -2.11 4.27 22.95
CA GLY A 429 -1.39 5.51 23.19
C GLY A 429 -0.26 5.70 22.17
N ILE A 430 -0.11 6.90 21.62
CA ILE A 430 0.99 7.24 20.71
C ILE A 430 1.68 8.51 21.20
N TYR A 431 3.01 8.45 21.27
CA TYR A 431 3.87 9.60 21.51
C TYR A 431 4.66 9.89 20.22
N HIS A 432 4.69 11.14 19.78
CA HIS A 432 5.41 11.61 18.59
C HIS A 432 6.26 12.82 18.95
N GLU A 433 7.51 12.85 18.50
CA GLU A 433 8.43 13.98 18.68
C GLU A 433 9.19 14.28 17.39
N ASP A 434 9.09 15.53 16.94
CA ASP A 434 10.02 16.08 15.94
C ASP A 434 11.37 16.40 16.60
N LEU A 435 12.41 15.70 16.17
CA LEU A 435 13.78 15.88 16.64
C LEU A 435 14.41 17.14 16.05
N ASP A 436 14.15 17.41 14.78
CA ASP A 436 14.66 18.58 14.07
C ASP A 436 13.64 19.14 13.06
N GLN A 437 13.91 20.32 12.50
CA GLN A 437 13.12 20.89 11.42
C GLN A 437 13.66 20.39 10.07
N LEU A 438 12.79 19.92 9.17
CA LEU A 438 13.19 19.51 7.83
C LEU A 438 13.90 20.64 7.08
N GLY A 439 15.08 20.36 6.54
CA GLY A 439 15.83 21.32 5.74
C GLY A 439 15.23 21.52 4.34
N VAL A 440 15.30 22.74 3.79
CA VAL A 440 14.77 23.10 2.45
C VAL A 440 15.39 22.27 1.32
N THR A 441 16.55 21.63 1.54
CA THR A 441 17.27 20.84 0.52
C THR A 441 17.09 19.32 0.62
N GLU A 442 16.33 18.80 1.59
CA GLU A 442 16.27 17.35 1.86
C GLU A 442 15.25 16.61 0.98
N SER A 443 14.15 17.26 0.59
CA SER A 443 13.20 16.74 -0.40
C SER A 443 12.76 17.88 -1.30
N SER A 444 13.00 17.74 -2.61
CA SER A 444 13.00 18.84 -3.58
C SER A 444 11.69 19.63 -3.70
N PHE A 445 10.58 19.23 -3.06
CA PHE A 445 9.29 19.92 -3.17
C PHE A 445 8.41 19.77 -1.90
N ALA A 446 9.01 19.53 -0.74
CA ALA A 446 8.26 19.41 0.52
C ALA A 446 8.16 20.77 1.25
N ILE A 447 6.97 21.15 1.70
CA ILE A 447 6.75 22.34 2.53
C ILE A 447 7.04 21.98 4.00
N PRO A 448 8.08 22.55 4.63
CA PRO A 448 8.43 22.24 6.02
C PRO A 448 7.27 22.60 6.96
N GLN A 449 6.95 21.69 7.89
CA GLN A 449 5.96 21.94 8.94
C GLN A 449 6.65 22.37 10.24
N PRO A 450 6.10 23.29 11.03
CA PRO A 450 6.67 23.65 12.32
C PRO A 450 6.88 22.43 13.20
N LYS A 451 8.04 22.35 13.87
CA LYS A 451 8.32 21.30 14.85
C LYS A 451 7.19 21.15 15.86
N THR A 452 6.85 19.91 16.18
CA THR A 452 5.81 19.62 17.16
C THR A 452 6.05 18.31 17.93
N ARG A 453 5.56 18.31 19.17
CA ARG A 453 5.39 17.13 20.03
C ARG A 453 3.91 16.79 20.11
N ARG A 454 3.57 15.51 20.08
CA ARG A 454 2.17 15.05 20.16
C ARG A 454 2.05 13.82 21.06
N VAL A 455 0.97 13.77 21.82
CA VAL A 455 0.57 12.61 22.63
C VAL A 455 -0.90 12.36 22.39
N THR A 456 -1.25 11.13 22.02
CA THR A 456 -2.64 10.72 21.82
C THR A 456 -2.98 9.56 22.73
N LEU A 457 -4.24 9.51 23.14
CA LEU A 457 -4.85 8.37 23.79
C LEU A 457 -6.18 8.10 23.11
N HIS A 458 -6.38 6.86 22.69
CA HIS A 458 -7.59 6.36 22.05
C HIS A 458 -8.09 5.15 22.82
N VAL A 459 -9.41 5.10 23.00
CA VAL A 459 -10.13 3.99 23.62
C VAL A 459 -11.25 3.59 22.67
N ASN A 460 -11.23 2.34 22.24
CA ASN A 460 -12.30 1.70 21.49
C ASN A 460 -13.04 0.70 22.38
N ARG A 461 -14.35 0.62 22.20
CA ARG A 461 -15.17 -0.45 22.77
C ARG A 461 -16.36 -0.79 21.88
N GLU A 462 -16.60 -2.08 21.73
CA GLU A 462 -17.78 -2.61 21.05
C GLU A 462 -18.87 -3.06 22.02
N PHE A 463 -20.12 -2.79 21.66
CA PHE A 463 -21.35 -3.16 22.34
C PHE A 463 -22.28 -3.86 21.34
N GLY A 464 -21.95 -5.11 21.00
CA GLY A 464 -22.67 -5.87 19.97
C GLY A 464 -22.53 -5.21 18.60
N LYS A 465 -23.58 -4.54 18.12
CA LYS A 465 -23.57 -3.84 16.83
C LYS A 465 -23.05 -2.41 16.89
N PHE A 466 -22.83 -1.86 18.09
CA PHE A 466 -22.40 -0.48 18.26
C PHE A 466 -20.92 -0.40 18.63
N GLY A 467 -20.13 0.37 17.89
CA GLY A 467 -18.76 0.73 18.26
C GLY A 467 -18.70 2.14 18.81
N VAL A 468 -17.85 2.35 19.83
CA VAL A 468 -17.57 3.66 20.42
C VAL A 468 -16.07 3.86 20.46
N ASP A 469 -15.59 4.85 19.72
CA ASP A 469 -14.23 5.34 19.76
C ASP A 469 -14.20 6.71 20.43
N PHE A 470 -13.35 6.87 21.43
CA PHE A 470 -13.13 8.13 22.11
C PHE A 470 -11.62 8.37 22.23
N GLY A 471 -11.17 9.58 21.95
CA GLY A 471 -9.76 9.91 22.09
C GLY A 471 -9.50 11.36 22.42
N GLY A 472 -8.33 11.59 23.00
CA GLY A 472 -7.76 12.91 23.27
C GLY A 472 -6.38 13.05 22.65
N ILE A 473 -6.04 14.27 22.25
CA ILE A 473 -4.73 14.65 21.76
C ILE A 473 -4.21 15.85 22.56
N TRP A 474 -2.93 15.83 22.85
CA TRP A 474 -2.16 17.00 23.24
C TRP A 474 -1.04 17.19 22.23
N ALA A 475 -0.92 18.36 21.59
CA ALA A 475 0.07 18.61 20.56
C ALA A 475 0.52 20.08 20.52
N GLY A 476 1.60 20.39 19.80
CA GLY A 476 1.97 21.78 19.51
C GLY A 476 3.09 22.36 20.35
N GLN A 477 3.86 21.58 21.11
CA GLN A 477 5.12 22.07 21.69
C GLN A 477 6.24 21.98 20.64
N PRO A 478 7.07 23.02 20.38
CA PRO A 478 7.27 24.26 21.15
C PRO A 478 6.55 25.50 20.59
N LEU A 479 5.39 25.36 19.95
CA LEU A 479 4.65 26.49 19.36
C LEU A 479 3.97 27.38 20.42
N GLN A 480 3.88 26.93 21.67
CA GLN A 480 3.35 27.72 22.78
C GLN A 480 4.13 29.03 22.95
N GLY A 481 3.41 30.14 23.10
CA GLY A 481 3.97 31.50 23.19
C GLY A 481 4.36 32.12 21.85
N ARG A 482 4.17 31.42 20.71
CA ARG A 482 4.30 32.07 19.39
C ARG A 482 3.11 32.99 19.15
N GLU A 483 3.42 34.21 18.71
CA GLU A 483 2.41 35.18 18.27
C GLU A 483 1.77 34.74 16.95
N PHE A 484 0.49 35.05 16.78
CA PHE A 484 -0.25 34.90 15.53
C PHE A 484 -1.26 36.02 15.36
N GLN A 485 -1.63 36.31 14.11
CA GLN A 485 -2.63 37.32 13.80
C GLN A 485 -4.05 36.74 13.79
N ILE A 486 -5.00 37.57 14.21
CA ILE A 486 -6.43 37.28 14.20
C ILE A 486 -7.15 38.38 13.42
N TYR A 487 -7.99 37.99 12.47
CA TYR A 487 -8.86 38.90 11.73
C TYR A 487 -10.27 38.93 12.32
N ARG A 488 -10.82 40.14 12.51
CA ARG A 488 -12.22 40.39 12.88
C ARG A 488 -12.76 41.57 12.09
N GLU A 489 -14.06 41.52 11.78
CA GLU A 489 -14.80 42.66 11.23
C GLU A 489 -15.64 43.29 12.34
N GLU A 490 -15.28 44.51 12.74
CA GLU A 490 -16.00 45.27 13.75
C GLU A 490 -16.65 46.50 13.11
N ASN A 491 -17.98 46.55 13.08
CA ASN A 491 -18.74 47.61 12.38
C ASN A 491 -18.30 47.79 10.92
N GLU A 492 -18.07 46.68 10.19
CA GLU A 492 -17.57 46.67 8.80
C GLU A 492 -16.13 47.21 8.64
N ILE A 493 -15.42 47.44 9.75
CA ILE A 493 -14.01 47.84 9.73
C ILE A 493 -13.14 46.60 10.01
N PRO A 494 -12.19 46.26 9.13
CA PRO A 494 -11.26 45.16 9.36
C PRO A 494 -10.27 45.55 10.48
N VAL A 495 -10.24 44.75 11.55
CA VAL A 495 -9.33 44.91 12.68
C VAL A 495 -8.47 43.65 12.81
N VAL A 496 -7.16 43.86 12.98
CA VAL A 496 -6.18 42.78 13.19
C VAL A 496 -5.68 42.83 14.62
N TYR A 497 -5.84 41.70 15.32
CA TYR A 497 -5.31 41.48 16.65
C TYR A 497 -4.10 40.57 16.60
N VAL A 498 -3.21 40.68 17.58
CA VAL A 498 -2.14 39.72 17.82
C VAL A 498 -2.47 38.99 19.11
N ASP A 499 -2.47 37.67 19.07
CA ASP A 499 -2.58 36.81 20.25
C ASP A 499 -1.43 35.80 20.24
N GLU A 500 -1.28 35.04 21.32
CA GLU A 500 -0.23 34.04 21.49
C GLU A 500 -0.82 32.66 21.74
N ILE A 501 -0.14 31.61 21.27
CA ILE A 501 -0.55 30.22 21.54
C ILE A 501 -0.47 29.92 23.04
N ARG A 502 -1.60 29.51 23.63
CA ARG A 502 -1.73 29.20 25.05
C ARG A 502 -1.76 27.69 25.29
N PRO A 503 -1.51 27.21 26.53
CA PRO A 503 -1.57 25.79 26.85
C PRO A 503 -2.90 25.10 26.48
N GLU A 504 -4.02 25.84 26.47
CA GLU A 504 -5.33 25.30 26.14
C GLU A 504 -5.45 24.98 24.64
N ASP A 505 -4.70 25.66 23.78
CA ASP A 505 -4.70 25.47 22.32
C ASP A 505 -4.01 24.16 21.89
N ASN A 506 -3.30 23.53 22.80
CA ASN A 506 -2.61 22.26 22.58
C ASN A 506 -3.55 21.04 22.65
N TRP A 507 -4.75 21.19 23.23
CA TRP A 507 -5.64 20.08 23.49
C TRP A 507 -6.69 19.90 22.41
N GLY A 508 -7.02 18.65 22.11
CA GLY A 508 -8.12 18.27 21.24
C GLY A 508 -8.78 16.96 21.69
N GLY A 509 -10.01 16.74 21.22
CA GLY A 509 -10.79 15.56 21.50
C GLY A 509 -11.60 15.13 20.29
N LYS A 510 -11.77 13.82 20.14
CA LYS A 510 -12.50 13.21 19.03
C LYS A 510 -13.35 12.05 19.54
N ILE A 511 -14.57 11.94 19.01
CA ILE A 511 -15.47 10.81 19.27
C ILE A 511 -16.00 10.29 17.94
N LYS A 512 -16.08 8.97 17.80
CA LYS A 512 -16.71 8.29 16.65
C LYS A 512 -17.62 7.18 17.16
N LEU A 513 -18.83 7.15 16.65
CA LEU A 513 -19.85 6.16 16.95
C LEU A 513 -20.14 5.41 15.66
N THR A 514 -20.22 4.09 15.73
CA THR A 514 -20.56 3.23 14.60
C THR A 514 -21.70 2.29 14.97
N TYR A 515 -22.55 1.98 14.00
CA TYR A 515 -23.57 0.95 14.09
C TYR A 515 -23.51 0.05 12.86
N THR A 516 -23.35 -1.25 13.07
CA THR A 516 -23.23 -2.26 12.00
C THR A 516 -24.45 -3.20 12.01
N GLY A 517 -25.41 -2.93 11.15
CA GLY A 517 -26.71 -3.62 11.07
C GLY A 517 -26.82 -4.65 9.95
N GLY A 518 -25.74 -4.95 9.23
CA GLY A 518 -25.73 -5.83 8.06
C GLY A 518 -26.10 -5.07 6.79
N ARG A 519 -27.41 -4.85 6.55
CA ARG A 519 -27.88 -4.05 5.39
C ARG A 519 -27.82 -2.55 5.60
N PHE A 520 -27.87 -2.13 6.86
CA PHE A 520 -27.84 -0.72 7.24
C PHE A 520 -26.66 -0.51 8.17
N ASN A 521 -25.77 0.41 7.83
CA ASN A 521 -24.71 0.86 8.71
C ASN A 521 -24.80 2.38 8.87
N TRP A 522 -24.39 2.89 10.02
CA TRP A 522 -24.40 4.31 10.32
C TRP A 522 -23.19 4.68 11.14
N TYR A 523 -22.61 5.85 10.89
CA TYR A 523 -21.63 6.43 11.79
C TYR A 523 -21.93 7.91 12.03
N ALA A 524 -21.46 8.38 13.18
CA ALA A 524 -21.31 9.79 13.46
C ALA A 524 -19.95 10.03 14.11
N GLN A 525 -19.32 11.16 13.78
CA GLN A 525 -18.04 11.56 14.32
C GLN A 525 -18.07 13.05 14.64
N SER A 526 -17.38 13.46 15.71
CA SER A 526 -17.13 14.86 15.98
C SER A 526 -15.74 15.03 16.58
N ALA A 527 -15.08 16.14 16.22
CA ALA A 527 -13.81 16.54 16.78
C ALA A 527 -13.83 18.02 17.17
N ILE A 528 -13.12 18.35 18.24
CA ILE A 528 -12.77 19.72 18.64
C ILE A 528 -11.27 19.73 18.88
N MET A 529 -10.55 20.53 18.13
CA MET A 529 -9.09 20.57 18.09
C MET A 529 -8.63 22.00 18.34
N GLY A 530 -7.86 22.22 19.40
CA GLY A 530 -7.20 23.50 19.69
C GLY A 530 -6.28 23.96 18.54
N LEU A 531 -5.83 25.21 18.59
CA LEU A 531 -5.17 25.88 17.45
C LEU A 531 -3.97 25.10 16.89
N VAL A 532 -3.19 24.48 17.78
CA VAL A 532 -1.98 23.72 17.43
C VAL A 532 -2.11 22.22 17.75
N ALA A 533 -3.33 21.77 18.06
CA ALA A 533 -3.66 20.36 18.29
C ALA A 533 -3.71 19.57 16.96
N GLN A 534 -2.59 19.59 16.21
CA GLN A 534 -2.52 19.07 14.85
C GLN A 534 -2.38 17.54 14.85
N GLY A 535 -3.36 16.84 14.28
CA GLY A 535 -3.28 15.42 13.91
C GLY A 535 -3.03 15.24 12.40
N GLY A 536 -3.55 14.15 11.86
CA GLY A 536 -3.59 13.83 10.43
C GLY A 536 -4.96 13.29 10.00
N ALA A 537 -5.20 13.28 8.69
CA ALA A 537 -6.48 12.89 8.12
C ALA A 537 -6.86 11.44 8.44
N ASP A 538 -8.16 11.16 8.53
CA ASP A 538 -8.66 9.79 8.74
C ASP A 538 -8.38 8.92 7.50
N GLN A 539 -7.39 8.03 7.62
CA GLN A 539 -6.99 7.09 6.57
C GLN A 539 -7.93 5.88 6.48
N THR A 540 -8.76 5.63 7.51
CA THR A 540 -9.57 4.41 7.57
C THR A 540 -10.78 4.48 6.63
N LEU A 541 -11.20 3.30 6.14
CA LEU A 541 -12.49 3.11 5.49
C LEU A 541 -13.51 2.71 6.56
N THR A 542 -14.47 3.59 6.87
CA THR A 542 -15.46 3.29 7.93
C THR A 542 -16.47 2.25 7.47
N PHE A 543 -17.10 2.45 6.31
CA PHE A 543 -18.05 1.48 5.73
C PHE A 543 -18.02 1.42 4.19
N THR A 544 -17.57 2.49 3.52
CA THR A 544 -17.57 2.61 2.05
C THR A 544 -16.61 3.73 1.64
N GLY A 545 -16.41 3.91 0.34
CA GLY A 545 -15.46 4.84 -0.26
C GLY A 545 -15.84 6.33 -0.24
N TRP A 546 -16.41 6.84 0.86
CA TRP A 546 -16.70 8.27 1.01
C TRP A 546 -15.44 9.13 0.90
N ARG A 547 -15.55 10.26 0.19
CA ARG A 547 -14.50 11.27 0.03
C ARG A 547 -14.55 12.35 1.12
N LEU A 548 -15.72 12.61 1.71
CA LEU A 548 -15.83 13.54 2.83
C LEU A 548 -15.34 12.86 4.12
N LYS A 549 -14.15 13.25 4.56
CA LYS A 549 -13.51 12.75 5.79
C LYS A 549 -13.00 13.91 6.64
N ASP A 550 -12.75 13.62 7.91
CA ASP A 550 -12.10 14.54 8.84
C ASP A 550 -10.65 14.78 8.42
N SER A 551 -10.30 16.07 8.31
CA SER A 551 -8.96 16.50 7.93
C SER A 551 -7.90 16.20 8.99
N GLY A 552 -8.31 16.02 10.25
CA GLY A 552 -7.42 15.84 11.41
C GLY A 552 -6.60 17.08 11.77
N SER A 553 -6.80 18.21 11.09
CA SER A 553 -6.08 19.45 11.33
C SER A 553 -6.31 20.00 12.74
N GLY A 554 -5.38 20.82 13.23
CA GLY A 554 -5.62 21.70 14.37
C GLY A 554 -6.59 22.83 13.99
N ASN A 555 -6.93 23.66 14.97
CA ASN A 555 -7.83 24.81 14.78
C ASN A 555 -9.15 24.43 14.09
N GLN A 556 -9.89 23.45 14.62
CA GLN A 556 -11.16 23.04 14.03
C GLN A 556 -12.16 22.48 15.03
N MET A 557 -13.43 22.64 14.69
CA MET A 557 -14.54 21.85 15.21
C MET A 557 -15.31 21.26 14.03
N ASN A 558 -15.65 19.98 14.11
CA ASN A 558 -16.37 19.31 13.04
C ASN A 558 -17.41 18.29 13.54
N PHE A 559 -18.34 17.98 12.64
CA PHE A 559 -19.33 16.94 12.79
C PHE A 559 -19.52 16.23 11.44
N LEU A 560 -19.41 14.91 11.45
CA LEU A 560 -19.61 14.05 10.30
C LEU A 560 -20.67 13.01 10.62
N SER A 561 -21.49 12.65 9.64
CA SER A 561 -22.39 11.51 9.74
C SER A 561 -22.68 10.94 8.37
N GLY A 562 -22.66 9.61 8.27
CA GLY A 562 -23.02 8.91 7.04
C GLY A 562 -23.77 7.62 7.32
N VAL A 563 -24.51 7.18 6.31
CA VAL A 563 -25.32 5.97 6.34
C VAL A 563 -25.00 5.16 5.12
N THR A 564 -24.85 3.84 5.24
CA THR A 564 -24.90 2.94 4.07
C THR A 564 -26.14 2.06 4.15
N TYR A 565 -26.81 1.88 3.01
CA TYR A 565 -27.96 1.02 2.89
C TYR A 565 -27.83 0.11 1.66
N MET A 566 -27.85 -1.21 1.89
CA MET A 566 -27.62 -2.24 0.89
C MET A 566 -28.94 -2.90 0.46
N LEU A 567 -29.18 -2.86 -0.86
CA LEU A 567 -30.34 -3.39 -1.59
C LEU A 567 -29.87 -4.45 -2.59
N GLY A 568 -29.61 -5.67 -2.11
CA GLY A 568 -28.92 -6.68 -2.91
C GLY A 568 -27.49 -6.21 -3.19
N ASP A 569 -27.13 -6.12 -4.47
CA ASP A 569 -25.79 -5.71 -4.93
C ASP A 569 -25.65 -4.19 -5.07
N PHE A 570 -26.70 -3.42 -4.74
CA PHE A 570 -26.72 -1.97 -4.84
C PHE A 570 -26.66 -1.30 -3.46
N GLN A 571 -25.70 -0.41 -3.25
CA GLN A 571 -25.53 0.39 -2.04
C GLN A 571 -25.84 1.86 -2.31
N ILE A 572 -26.60 2.47 -1.40
CA ILE A 572 -26.81 3.92 -1.33
C ILE A 572 -26.12 4.42 -0.06
N ALA A 573 -25.25 5.41 -0.21
CA ALA A 573 -24.42 5.88 0.89
C ALA A 573 -24.31 7.42 0.95
N PRO A 574 -25.29 8.12 1.56
CA PRO A 574 -25.15 9.54 1.86
C PRO A 574 -24.16 9.79 3.01
N ASN A 575 -23.48 10.91 2.94
CA ASN A 575 -22.55 11.40 3.95
C ASN A 575 -22.64 12.93 4.08
N PHE A 576 -22.34 13.44 5.26
CA PHE A 576 -22.44 14.85 5.61
C PHE A 576 -21.23 15.27 6.43
N LEU A 577 -20.74 16.49 6.15
CA LEU A 577 -19.68 17.14 6.90
C LEU A 577 -20.09 18.58 7.19
N TRP A 578 -20.05 18.95 8.47
CA TRP A 578 -19.98 20.34 8.91
C TRP A 578 -18.64 20.55 9.60
N GLN A 579 -17.92 21.61 9.24
CA GLN A 579 -16.69 21.99 9.93
C GLN A 579 -16.53 23.51 9.98
N ARG A 580 -15.88 23.98 11.03
CA ARG A 580 -15.54 25.39 11.22
C ARG A 580 -14.23 25.52 11.99
N PRO A 581 -13.32 26.42 11.59
CA PRO A 581 -12.12 26.69 12.39
C PRO A 581 -12.48 27.43 13.69
N LEU A 582 -11.68 27.24 14.75
CA LEU A 582 -11.85 28.04 15.98
C LEU A 582 -11.51 29.50 15.70
N GLU A 583 -10.40 29.71 15.00
CA GLU A 583 -9.95 30.98 14.47
C GLU A 583 -9.99 31.00 12.95
N GLY A 584 -10.83 31.87 12.38
CA GLY A 584 -11.03 31.99 10.94
C GLY A 584 -9.79 32.47 10.16
N PRO A 585 -9.77 32.31 8.83
CA PRO A 585 -8.66 32.72 7.97
C PRO A 585 -8.51 34.25 7.92
N ILE A 586 -7.34 34.73 7.50
CA ILE A 586 -7.12 36.15 7.23
C ILE A 586 -7.18 36.40 5.71
N PRO A 587 -8.09 37.26 5.22
CA PRO A 587 -8.22 37.51 3.79
C PRO A 587 -7.01 38.28 3.23
N GLY A 588 -6.69 38.07 1.95
CA GLY A 588 -5.62 38.80 1.25
C GLY A 588 -5.84 40.31 1.12
N THR A 589 -7.05 40.79 1.38
CA THR A 589 -7.44 42.21 1.35
C THR A 589 -7.24 42.93 2.69
N VAL A 590 -6.74 42.24 3.71
CA VAL A 590 -6.47 42.83 5.04
C VAL A 590 -5.47 44.00 4.93
N PRO A 591 -5.70 45.15 5.60
CA PRO A 591 -4.75 46.26 5.57
C PRO A 591 -3.49 45.94 6.39
N PRO A 592 -2.29 46.42 5.97
CA PRO A 592 -1.07 46.32 6.76
C PRO A 592 -1.24 46.95 8.15
N PRO A 593 -0.66 46.37 9.23
CA PRO A 593 0.33 45.29 9.24
C PRO A 593 -0.25 43.86 9.13
N GLY A 594 -1.55 43.71 8.90
CA GLY A 594 -2.17 42.40 8.69
C GLY A 594 -1.66 41.70 7.44
N ARG A 595 -1.58 40.36 7.49
CA ARG A 595 -1.35 39.51 6.32
C ARG A 595 -2.06 38.16 6.46
N PRO A 596 -2.42 37.48 5.36
CA PRO A 596 -2.78 36.07 5.38
C PRO A 596 -1.75 35.24 6.15
N ARG A 597 -2.19 34.31 6.99
CA ARG A 597 -1.24 33.42 7.67
C ARG A 597 -0.63 32.45 6.67
N ASN A 598 0.55 31.93 6.98
CA ASN A 598 1.22 30.90 6.20
C ASN A 598 2.00 29.95 7.12
N ILE A 599 2.13 28.69 6.72
CA ILE A 599 2.62 27.63 7.61
C ILE A 599 4.12 27.76 7.97
N LEU A 600 4.88 28.58 7.22
CA LEU A 600 6.30 28.81 7.47
C LEU A 600 6.51 29.80 8.62
N GLU A 601 5.66 30.84 8.70
CA GLU A 601 5.82 31.94 9.66
C GLU A 601 4.85 31.87 10.84
N ASP A 602 3.70 31.22 10.69
CA ASP A 602 2.63 31.16 11.69
C ASP A 602 2.57 29.79 12.37
N PRO A 603 2.08 29.71 13.62
CA PRO A 603 1.95 28.44 14.34
C PRO A 603 0.89 27.50 13.76
N PHE A 604 -0.10 28.02 13.03
CA PHE A 604 -1.15 27.26 12.34
C PHE A 604 -1.72 28.05 11.15
N VAL A 605 -2.47 27.36 10.28
CA VAL A 605 -3.16 27.97 9.13
C VAL A 605 -4.55 27.38 8.92
N VAL A 606 -5.42 28.14 8.27
CA VAL A 606 -6.74 27.70 7.82
C VAL A 606 -6.69 27.33 6.33
N ARG A 607 -6.73 26.04 6.02
CA ARG A 607 -6.73 25.48 4.66
C ARG A 607 -7.82 24.42 4.53
N SER A 608 -7.49 23.14 4.74
CA SER A 608 -8.44 22.02 4.70
C SER A 608 -9.51 22.08 5.80
N ASN A 609 -9.19 22.73 6.93
CA ASN A 609 -10.07 23.03 8.06
C ASN A 609 -10.89 24.32 7.90
N ARG A 610 -10.92 24.94 6.70
CA ARG A 610 -11.77 26.10 6.45
C ARG A 610 -13.24 25.79 6.73
N GLU A 611 -14.01 26.84 7.02
CA GLU A 611 -15.44 26.70 7.25
C GLU A 611 -16.12 26.07 6.03
N GLN A 612 -16.88 25.00 6.26
CA GLN A 612 -17.50 24.24 5.20
C GLN A 612 -18.75 23.49 5.70
N VAL A 613 -19.78 23.49 4.86
CA VAL A 613 -20.91 22.55 4.94
C VAL A 613 -20.92 21.75 3.66
N ALA A 614 -20.87 20.43 3.76
CA ALA A 614 -20.80 19.57 2.59
C ALA A 614 -21.68 18.33 2.71
N GLY A 615 -22.22 17.93 1.57
CA GLY A 615 -22.95 16.70 1.39
C GLY A 615 -22.29 15.86 0.31
N GLU A 616 -22.28 14.55 0.54
CA GLU A 616 -21.84 13.55 -0.42
C GLU A 616 -22.93 12.49 -0.54
N ILE A 617 -23.15 12.01 -1.76
CA ILE A 617 -23.96 10.81 -1.99
C ILE A 617 -23.19 9.89 -2.92
N LEU A 618 -23.11 8.62 -2.51
CA LEU A 618 -22.42 7.57 -3.25
C LEU A 618 -23.43 6.46 -3.59
N PHE A 619 -23.43 6.04 -4.85
CA PHE A 619 -24.20 4.92 -5.36
C PHE A 619 -23.23 3.87 -5.87
N THR A 620 -23.30 2.67 -5.31
CA THR A 620 -22.37 1.59 -5.64
C THR A 620 -23.16 0.37 -6.09
N TYR A 621 -22.87 -0.13 -7.28
CA TYR A 621 -23.33 -1.42 -7.74
C TYR A 621 -22.12 -2.35 -7.81
N ASP A 622 -22.12 -3.39 -6.99
CA ASP A 622 -21.04 -4.38 -6.90
C ASP A 622 -21.65 -5.78 -6.69
N PRO A 623 -21.70 -6.62 -7.73
CA PRO A 623 -22.26 -7.97 -7.65
C PRO A 623 -21.30 -9.00 -7.04
N THR A 624 -20.07 -8.62 -6.70
CA THR A 624 -19.00 -9.52 -6.23
C THR A 624 -18.44 -9.04 -4.89
N PRO A 625 -19.21 -9.14 -3.80
CA PRO A 625 -18.81 -8.62 -2.48
C PRO A 625 -17.55 -9.27 -1.89
N GLY A 626 -17.08 -10.41 -2.44
CA GLY A 626 -15.81 -11.04 -2.05
C GLY A 626 -14.56 -10.35 -2.62
N SER A 627 -14.73 -9.44 -3.58
CA SER A 627 -13.65 -8.70 -4.25
C SER A 627 -13.95 -7.20 -4.19
N TRP A 628 -14.12 -6.70 -2.96
CA TRP A 628 -14.72 -5.41 -2.65
C TRP A 628 -14.06 -4.23 -3.40
N MET A 629 -14.88 -3.46 -4.13
CA MET A 629 -14.40 -2.36 -4.98
C MET A 629 -13.57 -1.26 -4.27
N TYR A 630 -13.68 -1.13 -2.94
CA TYR A 630 -12.94 -0.13 -2.16
C TYR A 630 -11.65 -0.64 -1.54
N ASP A 631 -11.30 -1.92 -1.76
CA ASP A 631 -9.99 -2.43 -1.38
C ASP A 631 -8.89 -1.71 -2.17
N TRP A 632 -7.74 -1.54 -1.52
CA TRP A 632 -6.60 -0.82 -2.08
C TRP A 632 -6.06 -1.47 -3.36
N ASP A 633 -6.20 -2.80 -3.50
CA ASP A 633 -5.80 -3.59 -4.65
C ASP A 633 -6.97 -4.01 -5.55
N SER A 634 -8.14 -3.39 -5.39
CA SER A 634 -9.36 -3.65 -6.19
C SER A 634 -9.11 -3.62 -7.70
N ASP A 635 -8.16 -2.81 -8.18
CA ASP A 635 -7.74 -2.84 -9.59
C ASP A 635 -7.32 -4.26 -10.04
N ARG A 636 -6.75 -5.07 -9.15
CA ARG A 636 -6.41 -6.49 -9.37
C ARG A 636 -7.53 -7.44 -8.95
N THR A 637 -8.06 -7.29 -7.74
CA THR A 637 -8.91 -8.29 -7.07
C THR A 637 -10.36 -8.28 -7.53
N GLU A 638 -10.94 -7.09 -7.78
CA GLU A 638 -12.32 -6.93 -8.27
C GLU A 638 -12.55 -7.79 -9.51
N ASP A 639 -13.56 -8.65 -9.53
CA ASP A 639 -13.82 -9.60 -10.61
C ASP A 639 -15.23 -9.47 -11.23
N ALA A 640 -15.97 -8.43 -10.86
CA ALA A 640 -17.28 -8.13 -11.43
C ALA A 640 -17.25 -7.99 -12.95
N GLY A 641 -18.22 -8.62 -13.62
CA GLY A 641 -18.54 -8.33 -15.02
C GLY A 641 -18.89 -6.86 -15.25
N LEU A 642 -19.53 -6.23 -14.27
CA LEU A 642 -19.71 -4.79 -14.18
C LEU A 642 -19.91 -4.40 -12.71
N ALA A 643 -19.08 -3.49 -12.22
CA ALA A 643 -19.28 -2.79 -10.97
C ALA A 643 -19.06 -1.29 -11.18
N VAL A 644 -19.83 -0.47 -10.47
CA VAL A 644 -19.86 0.98 -10.65
C VAL A 644 -19.98 1.67 -9.30
N SER A 645 -19.12 2.63 -9.03
CA SER A 645 -19.22 3.55 -7.89
C SER A 645 -19.37 4.97 -8.41
N LEU A 646 -20.56 5.55 -8.31
CA LEU A 646 -20.90 6.91 -8.75
C LEU A 646 -21.15 7.80 -7.54
N GLY A 647 -20.36 8.86 -7.38
CA GLY A 647 -20.47 9.81 -6.30
C GLY A 647 -20.72 11.25 -6.76
N PHE A 648 -21.41 12.01 -5.92
CA PHE A 648 -21.59 13.45 -6.06
C PHE A 648 -21.26 14.12 -4.73
N VAL A 649 -20.44 15.16 -4.77
CA VAL A 649 -20.06 15.96 -3.61
C VAL A 649 -20.39 17.42 -3.87
N TYR A 650 -21.08 18.06 -2.94
CA TYR A 650 -21.31 19.50 -2.93
C TYR A 650 -20.71 20.11 -1.66
N ARG A 651 -20.00 21.22 -1.80
CA ARG A 651 -19.33 21.94 -0.72
C ARG A 651 -19.75 23.41 -0.75
N HIS A 652 -20.41 23.86 0.30
CA HIS A 652 -20.60 25.28 0.59
C HIS A 652 -19.40 25.79 1.39
N LEU A 653 -18.69 26.78 0.86
CA LEU A 653 -17.43 27.30 1.44
C LEU A 653 -17.57 28.81 1.65
N PRO A 654 -18.13 29.25 2.79
CA PRO A 654 -18.47 30.65 3.04
C PRO A 654 -17.25 31.55 3.31
N THR A 655 -16.05 30.97 3.48
CA THR A 655 -14.82 31.73 3.77
C THR A 655 -13.73 31.47 2.72
N THR A 656 -12.77 32.39 2.65
CA THR A 656 -11.48 32.15 1.99
C THR A 656 -10.60 31.19 2.82
N MET A 657 -9.31 31.14 2.53
CA MET A 657 -8.28 30.38 3.25
C MET A 657 -7.09 31.29 3.58
N ASP A 658 -6.21 30.83 4.45
CA ASP A 658 -4.88 31.40 4.64
C ASP A 658 -3.98 31.08 3.42
N ALA A 659 -2.84 31.77 3.30
CA ALA A 659 -1.97 31.67 2.14
C ALA A 659 -1.34 30.27 1.99
N ALA A 660 -1.31 29.78 0.76
CA ALA A 660 -0.50 28.62 0.38
C ALA A 660 0.98 29.00 0.28
N ILE A 661 1.85 27.99 0.26
CA ILE A 661 3.26 28.15 -0.07
C ILE A 661 3.46 27.75 -1.53
N GLY A 662 3.97 28.68 -2.33
CA GLY A 662 4.42 28.44 -3.69
C GLY A 662 5.91 28.11 -3.73
N ILE A 663 6.31 27.38 -4.76
CA ILE A 663 7.72 27.07 -5.07
C ILE A 663 8.06 27.75 -6.40
N LEU A 664 9.20 28.43 -6.45
CA LEU A 664 9.71 29.06 -7.67
C LEU A 664 10.28 28.03 -8.66
N PRO A 665 10.53 28.40 -9.93
CA PRO A 665 11.05 27.49 -10.94
C PRO A 665 12.42 26.85 -10.63
N ASP A 666 13.15 27.40 -9.65
CA ASP A 666 14.39 26.80 -9.14
C ASP A 666 14.15 25.54 -8.29
N GLY A 667 12.88 25.22 -8.01
CA GLY A 667 12.45 24.06 -7.24
C GLY A 667 12.87 24.10 -5.77
N ARG A 668 13.34 25.25 -5.26
CA ARG A 668 13.92 25.35 -3.90
C ARG A 668 13.44 26.58 -3.15
N THR A 669 13.25 27.69 -3.86
CA THR A 669 12.82 28.92 -3.22
C THR A 669 11.31 28.86 -2.97
N THR A 670 10.93 28.91 -1.70
CA THR A 670 9.53 28.94 -1.26
C THR A 670 9.09 30.38 -0.97
N PHE A 671 7.81 30.68 -1.19
CA PHE A 671 7.21 31.95 -0.82
C PHE A 671 5.74 31.76 -0.43
N ALA A 672 5.20 32.65 0.39
CA ALA A 672 3.77 32.67 0.67
C ALA A 672 3.03 33.46 -0.43
N PHE A 673 1.96 32.88 -0.98
CA PHE A 673 1.06 33.62 -1.87
C PHE A 673 0.46 34.84 -1.15
N PRO A 674 0.10 35.92 -1.86
CA PRO A 674 -0.48 37.12 -1.24
C PRO A 674 -1.89 36.91 -0.67
N GLY A 675 -2.47 35.72 -0.83
CA GLY A 675 -3.79 35.34 -0.38
C GLY A 675 -4.17 33.93 -0.82
N ALA A 676 -5.47 33.67 -0.87
CA ALA A 676 -6.06 32.42 -1.33
C ALA A 676 -7.38 32.71 -2.06
N PRO A 677 -7.97 31.73 -2.76
CA PRO A 677 -9.19 31.95 -3.52
C PRO A 677 -10.36 32.35 -2.61
N PRO A 678 -11.35 33.09 -3.12
CA PRO A 678 -12.46 33.61 -2.34
C PRO A 678 -13.45 32.51 -1.92
N ALA A 679 -14.39 32.87 -1.05
CA ALA A 679 -15.52 32.02 -0.69
C ALA A 679 -16.32 31.58 -1.93
N ARG A 680 -16.67 30.30 -2.03
CA ARG A 680 -17.33 29.74 -3.22
C ARG A 680 -17.97 28.39 -2.96
N ASP A 681 -19.15 28.16 -3.53
CA ASP A 681 -19.71 26.81 -3.59
C ASP A 681 -19.03 26.01 -4.70
N LEU A 682 -18.68 24.75 -4.42
CA LEU A 682 -18.07 23.84 -5.38
C LEU A 682 -18.84 22.53 -5.42
N TRP A 683 -18.89 21.91 -6.59
CA TRP A 683 -19.47 20.59 -6.78
C TRP A 683 -18.56 19.70 -7.63
N GLU A 684 -18.64 18.39 -7.40
CA GLU A 684 -17.89 17.38 -8.13
C GLU A 684 -18.73 16.11 -8.28
N VAL A 685 -18.88 15.64 -9.51
CA VAL A 685 -19.30 14.27 -9.83
C VAL A 685 -18.06 13.43 -10.08
N HIS A 686 -18.05 12.20 -9.59
CA HIS A 686 -17.00 11.24 -9.89
C HIS A 686 -17.57 9.84 -10.06
N ALA A 687 -16.95 9.03 -10.90
CA ALA A 687 -17.33 7.64 -11.08
C ALA A 687 -16.11 6.74 -11.25
N ARG A 688 -16.17 5.55 -10.66
CA ARG A 688 -15.29 4.43 -10.98
C ARG A 688 -16.12 3.32 -11.58
N VAL A 689 -15.71 2.82 -12.74
CA VAL A 689 -16.36 1.72 -13.44
C VAL A 689 -15.33 0.62 -13.62
N VAL A 690 -15.65 -0.59 -13.15
CA VAL A 690 -14.83 -1.79 -13.34
C VAL A 690 -15.67 -2.81 -14.09
N SER A 691 -15.09 -3.42 -15.10
CA SER A 691 -15.76 -4.44 -15.90
C SER A 691 -14.74 -5.48 -16.35
N LYS A 692 -14.75 -6.64 -15.70
CA LYS A 692 -13.83 -7.75 -15.97
C LYS A 692 -14.63 -9.00 -16.35
N PHE A 693 -14.43 -9.51 -17.56
CA PHE A 693 -15.14 -10.69 -18.07
C PHE A 693 -14.25 -11.95 -18.10
N GLY A 694 -13.11 -11.89 -17.40
CA GLY A 694 -12.14 -12.97 -17.24
C GLY A 694 -10.82 -12.46 -16.69
N SER A 695 -9.91 -13.37 -16.32
CA SER A 695 -8.66 -13.04 -15.61
C SER A 695 -7.67 -12.14 -16.38
N ASN A 696 -7.84 -12.00 -17.70
CA ASN A 696 -6.97 -11.23 -18.60
C ASN A 696 -7.77 -10.29 -19.54
N TYR A 697 -9.02 -9.98 -19.18
CA TYR A 697 -9.92 -9.13 -19.96
C TYR A 697 -10.67 -8.19 -19.05
N GLY A 698 -10.47 -6.90 -19.24
CA GLY A 698 -11.35 -5.93 -18.62
C GLY A 698 -11.05 -4.50 -18.98
N VAL A 699 -11.88 -3.63 -18.43
CA VAL A 699 -11.75 -2.18 -18.48
C VAL A 699 -11.97 -1.61 -17.08
N ILE A 700 -11.11 -0.68 -16.70
CA ILE A 700 -11.30 0.19 -15.54
C ILE A 700 -11.36 1.62 -16.05
N ALA A 701 -12.39 2.37 -15.67
CA ALA A 701 -12.54 3.76 -16.01
C ALA A 701 -12.77 4.61 -14.77
N ASN A 702 -12.00 5.68 -14.63
CA ASN A 702 -12.17 6.71 -13.60
C ASN A 702 -12.59 8.00 -14.28
N ILE A 703 -13.73 8.56 -13.87
CA ILE A 703 -14.36 9.71 -14.51
C ILE A 703 -14.60 10.78 -13.44
N TYR A 704 -14.41 12.05 -13.77
CA TYR A 704 -14.77 13.16 -12.91
C TYR A 704 -15.22 14.39 -13.71
N GLY A 705 -16.01 15.24 -13.07
CA GLY A 705 -16.43 16.53 -13.60
C GLY A 705 -16.89 17.46 -12.49
N GLY A 706 -16.49 18.72 -12.53
CA GLY A 706 -16.89 19.67 -11.50
C GLY A 706 -16.13 20.98 -11.50
N GLU A 707 -16.40 21.78 -10.47
CA GLU A 707 -15.77 23.05 -10.20
C GLU A 707 -14.58 22.88 -9.24
N ALA A 708 -13.48 23.60 -9.49
CA ALA A 708 -12.33 23.59 -8.61
C ALA A 708 -11.65 24.96 -8.51
N GLN A 709 -11.03 25.21 -7.36
CA GLN A 709 -10.22 26.39 -7.07
C GLN A 709 -8.73 26.03 -7.08
N ALA A 710 -7.91 27.00 -7.48
CA ALA A 710 -6.45 26.93 -7.37
C ALA A 710 -6.00 26.76 -5.91
N ASN A 711 -4.75 26.36 -5.71
CA ASN A 711 -4.18 26.30 -4.37
C ASN A 711 -3.66 27.69 -3.93
N GLY A 712 -3.06 28.46 -4.87
CA GLY A 712 -2.58 29.83 -4.67
C GLY A 712 -3.69 30.89 -4.73
N SER A 713 -3.32 32.16 -4.96
CA SER A 713 -4.21 33.31 -4.79
C SER A 713 -5.08 33.68 -6.00
N ASP A 714 -5.24 32.81 -7.00
CA ASP A 714 -6.04 33.12 -8.18
C ASP A 714 -7.55 32.89 -7.92
N ASP A 715 -8.36 33.91 -8.21
CA ASP A 715 -9.82 33.90 -8.06
C ASP A 715 -10.54 33.07 -9.14
N ARG A 716 -9.85 32.71 -10.23
CA ARG A 716 -10.44 31.98 -11.36
C ARG A 716 -10.80 30.54 -10.97
N VAL A 717 -12.10 30.27 -10.94
CA VAL A 717 -12.67 28.92 -10.82
C VAL A 717 -12.64 28.22 -12.17
N ILE A 718 -12.25 26.95 -12.18
CA ILE A 718 -12.21 26.12 -13.38
C ILE A 718 -13.34 25.09 -13.38
N ASN A 719 -13.94 24.87 -14.54
CA ASN A 719 -14.85 23.75 -14.81
C ASN A 719 -14.06 22.66 -15.51
N ARG A 720 -13.68 21.62 -14.77
CA ARG A 720 -12.79 20.56 -15.24
C ARG A 720 -13.55 19.26 -15.44
N TYR A 721 -13.17 18.53 -16.48
CA TYR A 721 -13.71 17.21 -16.79
C TYR A 721 -12.57 16.28 -17.16
N GLY A 722 -12.65 15.03 -16.73
CA GLY A 722 -11.67 14.04 -17.14
C GLY A 722 -12.18 12.62 -17.08
N ALA A 723 -11.58 11.78 -17.92
CA ALA A 723 -11.75 10.34 -17.90
C ALA A 723 -10.39 9.68 -18.12
N GLU A 724 -10.04 8.74 -17.25
CA GLU A 724 -8.93 7.80 -17.44
C GLU A 724 -9.53 6.42 -17.71
N VAL A 725 -9.00 5.73 -18.73
CA VAL A 725 -9.41 4.38 -19.10
C VAL A 725 -8.17 3.50 -19.17
N ARG A 726 -8.24 2.36 -18.48
CA ARG A 726 -7.27 1.28 -18.54
C ARG A 726 -7.97 0.03 -19.06
N MET A 727 -7.41 -0.58 -20.09
CA MET A 727 -7.91 -1.81 -20.69
C MET A 727 -6.81 -2.85 -20.75
N LEU A 728 -7.15 -4.07 -20.34
CA LEU A 728 -6.31 -5.25 -20.50
C LEU A 728 -6.97 -6.22 -21.48
N TYR A 729 -6.20 -6.66 -22.47
CA TYR A 729 -6.60 -7.68 -23.42
C TYR A 729 -5.45 -8.65 -23.69
N ARG A 730 -5.48 -9.82 -23.04
CA ARG A 730 -4.43 -10.86 -23.13
C ARG A 730 -3.05 -10.38 -22.73
N ARG A 731 -2.26 -9.88 -23.68
CA ARG A 731 -0.90 -9.32 -23.47
C ARG A 731 -0.84 -7.85 -23.85
N PHE A 732 -1.95 -7.27 -24.29
CA PHE A 732 -2.06 -5.88 -24.65
C PHE A 732 -2.59 -5.08 -23.47
N ILE A 733 -1.95 -3.94 -23.24
CA ILE A 733 -2.33 -2.95 -22.24
C ILE A 733 -2.61 -1.66 -22.99
N PHE A 734 -3.76 -1.06 -22.75
CA PHE A 734 -4.10 0.25 -23.27
C PHE A 734 -4.45 1.17 -22.11
N ASN A 735 -3.72 2.26 -21.96
CA ASN A 735 -4.00 3.33 -21.01
C ASN A 735 -4.29 4.61 -21.78
N SER A 736 -5.31 5.34 -21.36
CA SER A 736 -5.65 6.60 -21.99
C SER A 736 -6.27 7.55 -20.98
N PHE A 737 -6.04 8.85 -21.17
CA PHE A 737 -6.86 9.86 -20.53
C PHE A 737 -7.30 10.94 -21.51
N VAL A 738 -8.44 11.54 -21.19
CA VAL A 738 -8.88 12.83 -21.70
C VAL A 738 -9.11 13.76 -20.51
N ARG A 739 -8.60 14.98 -20.59
CA ARG A 739 -8.86 16.05 -19.61
C ARG A 739 -9.21 17.33 -20.34
N ILE A 740 -10.24 18.03 -19.90
CA ILE A 740 -10.78 19.22 -20.53
C ILE A 740 -10.79 20.35 -19.51
N ASN A 741 -10.20 21.48 -19.88
CA ASN A 741 -10.04 22.67 -19.03
C ASN A 741 -9.51 22.32 -17.63
N ASP A 742 -8.41 21.57 -17.61
CA ASP A 742 -7.85 21.00 -16.40
C ASP A 742 -6.40 21.43 -16.21
N TRP A 743 -5.92 21.37 -14.96
CA TRP A 743 -4.54 21.63 -14.62
C TRP A 743 -3.59 20.63 -15.28
N GLY A 744 -2.35 21.07 -15.48
CA GLY A 744 -1.26 20.22 -15.93
C GLY A 744 -0.90 19.11 -14.94
N PRO A 745 0.09 18.27 -15.28
CA PRO A 745 0.45 17.08 -14.49
C PRO A 745 1.18 17.37 -13.17
N TYR A 746 1.53 18.63 -12.89
CA TYR A 746 2.33 19.01 -11.71
C TYR A 746 1.56 19.92 -10.76
N ASP A 747 1.88 19.85 -9.47
CA ASP A 747 1.20 20.56 -8.39
C ASP A 747 1.26 22.08 -8.59
N TYR A 748 2.38 22.59 -9.11
CA TYR A 748 2.52 24.01 -9.42
C TYR A 748 1.48 24.49 -10.45
N HIS A 749 1.00 23.63 -11.34
CA HIS A 749 -0.09 24.01 -12.25
C HIS A 749 -1.36 24.33 -11.47
N ARG A 750 -1.61 23.64 -10.35
CA ARG A 750 -2.73 23.97 -9.47
C ARG A 750 -2.42 25.17 -8.57
N ASP A 751 -1.17 25.37 -8.16
CA ASP A 751 -0.76 26.54 -7.37
C ASP A 751 -0.95 27.85 -8.12
N TYR A 752 -0.43 27.91 -9.35
CA TYR A 752 -0.50 29.09 -10.24
C TYR A 752 -1.73 29.10 -11.16
N ASN A 753 -2.65 28.15 -10.96
CA ASN A 753 -3.86 27.99 -11.76
C ASN A 753 -3.59 27.92 -13.28
N LEU A 754 -2.58 27.15 -13.69
CA LEU A 754 -2.22 26.92 -15.10
C LEU A 754 -3.02 25.75 -15.66
N THR A 755 -3.81 26.01 -16.70
CA THR A 755 -4.75 25.03 -17.28
C THR A 755 -4.50 24.82 -18.76
N PHE A 756 -4.92 23.65 -19.24
CA PHE A 756 -4.93 23.30 -20.65
C PHE A 756 -6.39 23.09 -21.11
N PRO A 757 -6.84 23.73 -22.21
CA PRO A 757 -8.16 23.52 -22.79
C PRO A 757 -8.48 22.04 -23.05
N LEU A 758 -7.51 21.30 -23.58
CA LEU A 758 -7.61 19.88 -23.86
C LEU A 758 -6.26 19.19 -23.60
N GLN A 759 -6.29 18.04 -22.93
CA GLN A 759 -5.15 17.15 -22.79
C GLN A 759 -5.59 15.73 -23.13
N LEU A 760 -4.82 15.07 -24.01
CA LEU A 760 -5.05 13.70 -24.44
C LEU A 760 -3.78 12.89 -24.22
N MET A 761 -3.95 11.64 -23.78
CA MET A 761 -2.90 10.64 -23.77
C MET A 761 -3.46 9.29 -24.21
N ALA A 762 -2.71 8.58 -25.05
CA ALA A 762 -2.96 7.19 -25.39
C ALA A 762 -1.65 6.43 -25.37
N ASP A 763 -1.59 5.35 -24.59
CA ASP A 763 -0.45 4.46 -24.44
C ASP A 763 -0.90 3.03 -24.74
N ALA A 764 -0.37 2.47 -25.82
CA ALA A 764 -0.60 1.09 -26.21
C ALA A 764 0.70 0.30 -26.08
N SER A 765 0.66 -0.78 -25.31
CA SER A 765 1.82 -1.65 -25.12
C SER A 765 1.48 -3.13 -25.13
N MET A 766 2.49 -3.94 -25.39
CA MET A 766 2.43 -5.39 -25.35
C MET A 766 3.47 -5.91 -24.35
N THR A 767 3.05 -6.78 -23.44
CA THR A 767 3.92 -7.44 -22.46
C THR A 767 4.32 -8.85 -22.91
N LEU A 768 5.52 -9.29 -22.51
CA LEU A 768 5.94 -10.69 -22.63
C LEU A 768 5.30 -11.60 -21.56
N GLY A 769 5.06 -11.07 -20.35
CA GLY A 769 4.51 -11.80 -19.20
C GLY A 769 3.00 -11.67 -19.06
N ARG A 770 2.48 -11.99 -17.86
CA ARG A 770 1.09 -11.70 -17.50
C ARG A 770 0.93 -10.18 -17.35
N PRO A 771 -0.08 -9.53 -17.97
CA PRO A 771 -0.32 -8.11 -17.75
C PRO A 771 -0.77 -7.89 -16.30
N ASP A 772 -0.39 -6.75 -15.74
CA ASP A 772 -0.82 -6.30 -14.43
C ASP A 772 -1.75 -5.10 -14.59
N TRP A 773 -2.72 -4.98 -13.69
CA TRP A 773 -3.57 -3.83 -13.60
C TRP A 773 -2.82 -2.63 -13.02
N LEU A 774 -1.77 -2.83 -12.22
CA LEU A 774 -0.95 -1.75 -11.69
C LEU A 774 0.08 -1.27 -12.74
N PRO A 775 0.03 0.00 -13.19
CA PRO A 775 0.82 0.49 -14.35
C PRO A 775 2.34 0.44 -14.16
N ASP A 776 2.76 0.57 -12.90
CA ASP A 776 4.16 0.76 -12.48
C ASP A 776 4.84 -0.54 -12.07
N MET A 777 4.15 -1.68 -12.19
CA MET A 777 4.75 -2.98 -11.90
C MET A 777 5.82 -3.32 -12.94
N PRO A 778 7.04 -3.71 -12.51
CA PRO A 778 8.12 -4.04 -13.43
C PRO A 778 7.71 -5.17 -14.38
N ASN A 779 7.62 -4.87 -15.68
CA ASN A 779 7.26 -5.86 -16.68
C ASN A 779 8.02 -5.60 -17.98
N THR A 780 8.41 -6.66 -18.69
CA THR A 780 9.02 -6.51 -20.00
C THR A 780 7.94 -6.17 -21.03
N ARG A 781 7.94 -4.93 -21.52
CA ARG A 781 6.94 -4.40 -22.46
C ARG A 781 7.55 -3.52 -23.55
N ILE A 782 6.96 -3.58 -24.73
CA ILE A 782 7.20 -2.63 -25.82
C ILE A 782 5.92 -1.81 -26.04
N GLY A 783 6.06 -0.51 -26.24
CA GLY A 783 4.89 0.35 -26.40
C GLY A 783 5.15 1.65 -27.12
N LEU A 784 4.03 2.30 -27.43
CA LEU A 784 3.93 3.62 -28.02
C LEU A 784 2.97 4.44 -27.19
N ARG A 785 3.41 5.62 -26.75
CA ARG A 785 2.59 6.61 -26.06
C ARG A 785 2.54 7.89 -26.90
N ALA A 786 1.35 8.43 -27.10
CA ALA A 786 1.14 9.74 -27.68
C ALA A 786 0.47 10.65 -26.66
N LYS A 787 0.94 11.90 -26.57
CA LYS A 787 0.32 12.99 -25.81
C LYS A 787 0.04 14.16 -26.73
N TYR A 788 -1.05 14.86 -26.45
CA TYR A 788 -1.43 16.08 -27.15
C TYR A 788 -2.05 17.04 -26.15
N ARG A 789 -1.68 18.32 -26.22
CA ARG A 789 -2.30 19.40 -25.46
C ARG A 789 -2.61 20.58 -26.35
N GLU A 790 -3.81 21.14 -26.17
CA GLU A 790 -4.11 22.50 -26.64
C GLU A 790 -3.64 23.51 -25.60
N LEU A 791 -3.25 24.70 -26.07
CA LEU A 791 -2.70 25.78 -25.26
C LEU A 791 -3.48 27.07 -25.49
N ASP A 792 -3.86 27.73 -24.42
CA ASP A 792 -4.45 29.07 -24.44
C ASP A 792 -3.67 30.03 -23.52
N ARG A 793 -4.21 31.23 -23.30
CA ARG A 793 -3.61 32.25 -22.42
C ARG A 793 -3.34 31.79 -20.98
N PHE A 794 -3.98 30.72 -20.52
CA PHE A 794 -3.79 30.14 -19.18
C PHE A 794 -2.85 28.95 -19.19
N SER A 795 -2.40 28.51 -20.36
CA SER A 795 -1.49 27.38 -20.52
C SER A 795 -0.04 27.83 -20.40
N PRO A 796 0.81 27.05 -19.72
CA PRO A 796 2.24 27.29 -19.75
C PRO A 796 2.75 27.14 -21.19
N ARG A 797 3.83 27.85 -21.50
CA ARG A 797 4.48 27.84 -22.83
C ARG A 797 3.65 28.40 -23.99
N TYR A 798 2.40 28.83 -23.81
CA TYR A 798 1.66 29.50 -24.88
C TYR A 798 2.35 30.82 -25.26
N SER A 799 2.77 30.92 -26.53
CA SER A 799 3.53 32.06 -27.05
C SER A 799 3.07 32.38 -28.47
N PRO A 800 1.89 33.01 -28.62
CA PRO A 800 1.38 33.39 -29.94
C PRO A 800 2.22 34.50 -30.59
N THR A 801 2.77 35.40 -29.77
CA THR A 801 3.73 36.43 -30.15
C THR A 801 4.60 36.80 -28.94
N GLN A 802 5.59 37.67 -29.14
CA GLN A 802 6.50 38.13 -28.08
C GLN A 802 6.41 39.64 -27.91
N ILE A 803 6.63 40.10 -26.68
CA ILE A 803 6.74 41.51 -26.30
C ILE A 803 8.06 41.74 -25.55
N VAL A 804 8.55 42.98 -25.55
CA VAL A 804 9.71 43.35 -24.75
C VAL A 804 9.25 43.64 -23.33
N ASP A 805 9.81 42.95 -22.34
CA ASP A 805 9.52 43.16 -20.93
C ASP A 805 10.23 44.41 -20.37
N GLY A 806 9.99 44.72 -19.09
CA GLY A 806 10.61 45.86 -18.40
C GLY A 806 12.14 45.79 -18.28
N THR A 807 12.76 44.65 -18.59
CA THR A 807 14.22 44.44 -18.59
C THR A 807 14.82 44.46 -20.00
N GLY A 808 13.99 44.61 -21.04
CA GLY A 808 14.43 44.62 -22.44
C GLY A 808 14.49 43.23 -23.07
N GLN A 809 14.03 42.17 -22.39
CA GLN A 809 14.01 40.80 -22.90
C GLN A 809 12.72 40.50 -23.66
N LEU A 810 12.80 39.68 -24.71
CA LEU A 810 11.61 39.19 -25.41
C LEU A 810 10.94 38.09 -24.59
N VAL A 811 9.70 38.33 -24.16
CA VAL A 811 8.88 37.37 -23.41
C VAL A 811 7.58 37.08 -24.16
N PRO A 812 6.98 35.90 -23.97
CA PRO A 812 5.68 35.57 -24.56
C PRO A 812 4.59 36.58 -24.16
N ASN A 813 3.72 36.91 -25.11
CA ASN A 813 2.49 37.68 -24.86
C ASN A 813 1.26 36.78 -25.02
N PRO A 814 0.83 36.06 -23.97
CA PRO A 814 -0.31 35.13 -24.05
C PRO A 814 -1.66 35.84 -24.29
N ASP A 815 -1.76 37.15 -24.04
CA ASP A 815 -2.98 37.94 -24.21
C ASP A 815 -3.10 38.59 -25.60
N ALA A 816 -2.20 38.26 -26.54
CA ALA A 816 -2.24 38.80 -27.89
C ALA A 816 -3.53 38.40 -28.63
N ILE A 817 -4.31 39.40 -29.05
CA ILE A 817 -5.59 39.21 -29.74
C ILE A 817 -5.34 38.78 -31.19
N GLY A 818 -6.16 37.86 -31.71
CA GLY A 818 -6.17 37.46 -33.12
C GLY A 818 -5.34 36.22 -33.45
N PHE A 819 -4.90 35.49 -32.43
CA PHE A 819 -4.21 34.20 -32.57
C PHE A 819 -5.13 33.05 -32.14
N ASP A 820 -4.95 31.90 -32.79
CA ASP A 820 -5.62 30.66 -32.42
C ASP A 820 -5.00 30.05 -31.15
N ASN A 821 -5.65 29.01 -30.61
CA ASN A 821 -5.03 28.18 -29.58
C ASN A 821 -3.75 27.54 -30.11
N GLY A 822 -2.72 27.49 -29.27
CA GLY A 822 -1.49 26.76 -29.55
C GLY A 822 -1.67 25.26 -29.33
N ASN A 823 -0.64 24.49 -29.63
CA ASN A 823 -0.60 23.08 -29.30
C ASN A 823 0.82 22.58 -29.04
N GLU A 824 0.90 21.50 -28.28
CA GLU A 824 2.10 20.68 -28.13
C GLU A 824 1.75 19.20 -28.19
N TRP A 825 2.64 18.39 -28.74
CA TRP A 825 2.47 16.94 -28.83
C TRP A 825 3.79 16.22 -28.63
N GLU A 826 3.69 14.99 -28.13
CA GLU A 826 4.80 14.09 -27.85
C GLU A 826 4.41 12.68 -28.29
N ILE A 827 5.26 12.05 -29.10
CA ILE A 827 5.17 10.63 -29.42
C ILE A 827 6.40 9.95 -28.83
N MET A 828 6.16 9.11 -27.83
CA MET A 828 7.17 8.32 -27.15
C MET A 828 7.08 6.87 -27.60
N THR A 829 8.18 6.31 -28.12
CA THR A 829 8.31 4.85 -28.23
C THR A 829 9.16 4.36 -27.08
N TYR A 830 8.85 3.18 -26.53
CA TYR A 830 9.62 2.66 -25.42
C TYR A 830 9.73 1.13 -25.45
N ILE A 831 10.87 0.66 -24.94
CA ILE A 831 11.12 -0.72 -24.57
C ILE A 831 11.49 -0.72 -23.10
N LEU A 832 10.65 -1.35 -22.29
CA LEU A 832 10.97 -1.66 -20.91
C LEU A 832 11.38 -3.13 -20.85
N ILE A 833 12.60 -3.38 -20.39
CA ILE A 833 13.07 -4.71 -20.07
C ILE A 833 13.00 -4.84 -18.56
N SER A 834 12.39 -5.90 -18.06
CA SER A 834 12.37 -6.22 -16.63
C SER A 834 12.69 -7.70 -16.45
N ILE A 835 13.81 -7.96 -15.79
CA ILE A 835 14.31 -9.29 -15.43
C ILE A 835 14.56 -9.24 -13.92
N GLY A 836 13.70 -9.86 -13.15
CA GLY A 836 13.76 -9.91 -11.69
C GLY A 836 12.93 -11.07 -11.19
N ASN A 837 13.30 -11.61 -10.03
CA ASN A 837 12.58 -12.69 -9.37
C ASN A 837 11.29 -12.20 -8.72
#